data_AF-A0AAZ3SKV4-F1
#
_entry.id   AF-A0AAZ3SKV4-F1
#
_cell.length_a   1.000
_cell.length_b   1.000
_cell.length_c   1.000
_cell.angle_alpha   90.00
_cell.angle_beta   90.00
_cell.angle_gamma   90.00
#
_symmetry.space_group_name_H-M   'P 1'
#
loop_
_entity.id
_entity.type
_entity.pdbx_description
1 polymer ?
#
loop_
_entity_poly.entity_id
_entity_poly.type
_entity_poly.pdbx_seq_one_letter_code
_entity_poly.pdbx_strand_id
1 'polypeptide(L)'
;MPSALAVFSCRPNSHPFQERHVYLDEPVKIGRSVARCRPAQNNATFDCKVLSRNHALLWFDHKTGKFYLQDTKSSNGTFINSQRLSRGSEESPPCEVLSGDTIQFGVDVTENTRKVTHGCIVSTIKLFLPDGMEARRRSDVIQAPLPLPVDKVAANTPSMYSQELFQLSQYLQEALHREQMLEQKLATLQRLLATTQEASESSWQALIDEDRLLSRLEVMGNQLQSYSKNQTEDGMRNELVALQEDKHNYETTAKESLRKVLQEKIEVVRKLSEVERSLSNTEDECTHLKEMNERNQEELRELANKYNGAINEIKDLTDKIKLAEGRQEELTQRGQMEKKELQLCIDELEEKEQALQARIEALQADNDFTNERLTALQAVKQLKEAVGSSLHKLANFDEVIDAHLQNNQTAEGDSLTSPDRLKENLVDTKESDMSDTLSPSKDRSSDDTSDGNMDDHELNEPQNRVALLKDELSRANLEPGDTEQVINHLHRELLEAQELANTGKQKCLELQALLEEERRSNRQQTEESAKQIQYLQSQLGKLAVDMEELKEQRESSISSTQEELYSAQEEVLVLHHAMEAATAERERDIAALQRDLGGVTAELEKWRQAASKYEQEINSLQATFQQQSLHQQRALELQGELERLQKGCSSLQQECECLRSEKMTLVNRLHGLETDLDSSREQTASLNSSLELLEKSQGEMQSRLGSLQDQHLQDANKLQSQLAQAASRTQSLQREYEDTQTLLSDLRQRYDRTEQEKRSINEELEQCKFNLKLLQDKGKNPSILQPVQAIFISLILALLYWCFSQLW
;
A
#
# COMPACT_ATOMS: atom_id res chain seq x y z
N MET A 1 4.03 48.17 33.71
CA MET A 1 3.04 48.24 32.62
C MET A 1 2.07 47.09 32.78
N PRO A 2 0.81 47.21 32.35
CA PRO A 2 -0.01 46.05 32.03
C PRO A 2 0.67 45.27 30.89
N SER A 3 0.83 43.95 31.03
CA SER A 3 1.60 43.10 30.10
C SER A 3 0.86 41.80 29.85
N ALA A 4 0.76 41.39 28.59
CA ALA A 4 0.16 40.11 28.23
C ALA A 4 1.09 38.95 28.62
N LEU A 5 0.54 37.84 29.11
CA LEU A 5 1.32 36.74 29.67
C LEU A 5 0.90 35.38 29.09
N ALA A 6 1.86 34.61 28.61
CA ALA A 6 1.70 33.23 28.16
C ALA A 6 2.36 32.26 29.14
N VAL A 7 1.55 31.41 29.78
CA VAL A 7 2.01 30.37 30.71
C VAL A 7 2.08 29.03 29.98
N PHE A 8 3.28 28.47 29.82
CA PHE A 8 3.51 27.17 29.20
C PHE A 8 3.69 26.09 30.28
N SER A 9 2.75 25.16 30.37
CA SER A 9 2.79 24.04 31.32
C SER A 9 3.15 22.71 30.62
N CYS A 10 4.06 21.93 31.22
CA CYS A 10 4.58 20.68 30.64
C CYS A 10 3.56 19.54 30.72
N ARG A 11 3.33 18.83 29.61
CA ARG A 11 2.43 17.67 29.58
C ARG A 11 3.18 16.35 29.87
N PRO A 12 2.50 15.28 30.35
CA PRO A 12 3.15 14.00 30.66
C PRO A 12 3.79 13.29 29.45
N ASN A 13 3.37 13.63 28.24
CA ASN A 13 3.91 13.12 26.97
C ASN A 13 4.90 14.10 26.30
N SER A 14 5.48 15.02 27.08
CA SER A 14 6.51 15.97 26.63
C SER A 14 7.90 15.54 27.07
N HIS A 15 8.91 15.94 26.31
CA HIS A 15 10.25 16.12 26.85
C HIS A 15 10.18 17.09 28.06
N PRO A 16 10.81 16.79 29.22
CA PRO A 16 10.58 17.56 30.44
C PRO A 16 11.04 19.03 30.34
N PHE A 17 10.19 19.95 30.81
CA PHE A 17 10.57 21.35 31.02
C PHE A 17 9.83 21.95 32.24
N GLN A 18 10.47 22.90 32.92
CA GLN A 18 9.83 23.68 33.99
C GLN A 18 8.84 24.70 33.40
N GLU A 19 7.72 24.94 34.09
CA GLU A 19 6.68 25.90 33.68
C GLU A 19 7.27 27.29 33.39
N ARG A 20 6.81 27.93 32.30
CA ARG A 20 7.31 29.23 31.83
C ARG A 20 6.22 30.28 31.87
N HIS A 21 6.55 31.46 32.38
CA HIS A 21 5.69 32.65 32.49
C HIS A 21 6.25 33.72 31.55
N VAL A 22 5.86 33.63 30.28
CA VAL A 22 6.44 34.39 29.16
C VAL A 22 5.62 35.67 28.91
N TYR A 23 6.19 36.83 29.23
CA TYR A 23 5.58 38.13 28.93
C TYR A 23 5.68 38.45 27.43
N LEU A 24 4.60 39.01 26.86
CA LEU A 24 4.39 39.22 25.42
C LEU A 24 4.23 40.70 25.06
N ASP A 25 5.04 41.56 25.68
CA ASP A 25 5.19 42.98 25.29
C ASP A 25 5.78 43.10 23.87
N GLU A 26 6.67 42.18 23.49
CA GLU A 26 7.24 42.02 22.16
C GLU A 26 7.04 40.57 21.64
N PRO A 27 7.19 40.31 20.31
CA PRO A 27 7.11 38.96 19.76
C PRO A 27 8.21 38.01 20.29
N VAL A 28 7.82 37.03 21.10
CA VAL A 28 8.75 36.08 21.71
C VAL A 28 9.03 34.90 20.79
N LYS A 29 10.32 34.63 20.58
CA LYS A 29 10.82 33.49 19.80
C LYS A 29 10.75 32.21 20.63
N ILE A 30 10.19 31.17 20.03
CA ILE A 30 10.14 29.81 20.56
C ILE A 30 11.19 28.99 19.82
N GLY A 31 12.04 28.27 20.55
CA GLY A 31 13.13 27.52 19.93
C GLY A 31 14.02 26.75 20.90
N ARG A 32 15.05 26.14 20.33
CA ARG A 32 16.02 25.33 21.07
C ARG A 32 17.04 26.18 21.81
N SER A 33 17.41 25.75 23.01
CA SER A 33 18.57 26.21 23.78
C SER A 33 19.83 26.38 22.92
N VAL A 34 20.49 27.53 23.07
CA VAL A 34 21.79 27.86 22.45
C VAL A 34 22.64 28.65 23.45
N ALA A 35 23.97 28.72 23.26
CA ALA A 35 24.88 29.32 24.24
C ALA A 35 24.49 30.74 24.69
N ARG A 36 24.02 31.58 23.75
CA ARG A 36 23.55 32.95 23.96
C ARG A 36 22.10 33.07 24.46
N CYS A 37 21.29 32.01 24.39
CA CYS A 37 19.87 32.01 24.80
C CYS A 37 19.58 30.71 25.56
N ARG A 38 19.69 30.75 26.89
CA ARG A 38 19.41 29.60 27.76
C ARG A 38 17.94 29.54 28.19
N PRO A 39 17.42 28.35 28.55
CA PRO A 39 16.08 28.21 29.13
C PRO A 39 15.96 29.02 30.43
N ALA A 40 14.93 29.86 30.54
CA ALA A 40 14.58 30.61 31.74
C ALA A 40 13.06 30.72 31.89
N GLN A 41 12.56 30.95 33.10
CA GLN A 41 11.11 31.02 33.36
C GLN A 41 10.40 32.07 32.50
N ASN A 42 11.04 33.19 32.19
CA ASN A 42 10.47 34.26 31.37
C ASN A 42 10.57 34.06 29.85
N ASN A 43 11.12 32.93 29.37
CA ASN A 43 11.29 32.69 27.93
C ASN A 43 10.73 31.35 27.44
N ALA A 44 10.41 31.30 26.14
CA ALA A 44 9.94 30.10 25.43
C ALA A 44 11.11 29.28 24.83
N THR A 45 12.28 29.31 25.47
CA THR A 45 13.46 28.55 25.02
C THR A 45 13.51 27.21 25.74
N PHE A 46 13.58 26.12 24.98
CA PHE A 46 13.56 24.74 25.50
C PHE A 46 14.84 24.00 25.17
N ASP A 47 15.39 23.22 26.11
CA ASP A 47 16.56 22.38 25.84
C ASP A 47 16.12 21.04 25.24
N CYS A 48 15.71 21.06 23.98
CA CYS A 48 15.13 19.90 23.30
C CYS A 48 15.71 19.74 21.89
N LYS A 49 16.38 18.61 21.63
CA LYS A 49 17.13 18.35 20.39
C LYS A 49 16.27 18.42 19.12
N VAL A 50 14.99 18.04 19.19
CA VAL A 50 14.07 18.05 18.03
C VAL A 50 13.45 19.42 17.72
N LEU A 51 13.73 20.46 18.52
CA LEU A 51 13.39 21.84 18.19
C LEU A 51 14.48 22.49 17.32
N SER A 52 14.04 23.48 16.53
CA SER A 52 14.89 24.31 15.68
C SER A 52 15.40 25.53 16.47
N ARG A 53 16.53 26.16 16.07
CA ARG A 53 17.10 27.34 16.77
C ARG A 53 16.05 28.48 16.84
N ASN A 54 15.43 28.80 15.71
CA ASN A 54 14.11 29.46 15.65
C ASN A 54 13.11 28.38 15.19
N HIS A 55 12.03 28.14 15.94
CA HIS A 55 11.06 27.09 15.64
C HIS A 55 9.65 27.67 15.42
N ALA A 56 9.23 28.58 16.31
CA ALA A 56 7.99 29.34 16.15
C ALA A 56 8.14 30.76 16.73
N LEU A 57 7.19 31.63 16.41
CA LEU A 57 7.07 32.97 16.99
C LEU A 57 5.68 33.10 17.64
N LEU A 58 5.62 33.59 18.88
CA LEU A 58 4.37 33.88 19.60
C LEU A 58 4.32 35.37 19.95
N TRP A 59 3.21 36.02 19.65
CA TRP A 59 2.98 37.42 20.02
C TRP A 59 1.53 37.71 20.37
N PHE A 60 1.34 38.84 21.08
CA PHE A 60 0.04 39.41 21.35
C PHE A 60 -0.19 40.64 20.44
N ASP A 61 -1.24 40.61 19.63
CA ASP A 61 -1.66 41.78 18.86
C ASP A 61 -2.56 42.69 19.70
N HIS A 62 -1.95 43.74 20.22
CA HIS A 62 -2.58 44.81 20.98
C HIS A 62 -3.73 45.53 20.24
N LYS A 63 -3.84 45.40 18.90
CA LYS A 63 -4.95 46.01 18.11
C LYS A 63 -6.19 45.12 18.01
N THR A 64 -6.03 43.80 18.04
CA THR A 64 -7.15 42.85 17.95
C THR A 64 -7.46 42.12 19.26
N GLY A 65 -6.58 42.22 20.26
CA GLY A 65 -6.73 41.53 21.55
C GLY A 65 -6.50 40.02 21.45
N LYS A 66 -5.70 39.58 20.48
CA LYS A 66 -5.52 38.16 20.10
C LYS A 66 -4.06 37.72 20.20
N PHE A 67 -3.87 36.43 20.46
CA PHE A 67 -2.57 35.78 20.50
C PHE A 67 -2.37 34.97 19.22
N TYR A 68 -1.20 35.11 18.61
CA TYR A 68 -0.86 34.43 17.35
C TYR A 68 0.43 33.63 17.48
N LEU A 69 0.41 32.42 16.96
CA LEU A 69 1.56 31.54 16.81
C LEU A 69 1.84 31.30 15.33
N GLN A 70 3.10 31.39 14.93
CA GLN A 70 3.55 31.15 13.56
C GLN A 70 4.74 30.18 13.56
N ASP A 71 4.72 29.17 12.71
CA ASP A 71 5.86 28.29 12.46
C ASP A 71 6.90 29.00 11.59
N THR A 72 8.14 29.13 12.10
CA THR A 72 9.21 29.87 11.43
C THR A 72 10.14 28.92 10.65
N LYS A 73 9.58 28.15 9.72
CA LYS A 73 10.28 27.15 8.87
C LYS A 73 10.93 26.04 9.71
N SER A 74 10.19 25.55 10.69
CA SER A 74 10.66 24.50 11.59
C SER A 74 10.85 23.16 10.86
N SER A 75 11.90 22.44 11.22
CA SER A 75 12.26 21.18 10.56
C SER A 75 11.22 20.09 10.84
N ASN A 76 10.75 20.01 12.08
CA ASN A 76 9.87 18.94 12.57
C ASN A 76 8.39 19.34 12.70
N GLY A 77 8.05 20.61 12.48
CA GLY A 77 6.68 21.15 12.50
C GLY A 77 6.21 21.63 13.87
N THR A 78 5.47 22.74 13.87
CA THR A 78 4.63 23.22 14.97
C THR A 78 3.20 22.73 14.80
N PHE A 79 2.55 22.40 15.92
CA PHE A 79 1.18 21.87 15.96
C PHE A 79 0.35 22.58 17.04
N ILE A 80 -0.91 22.87 16.74
CA ILE A 80 -1.92 23.34 17.72
C ILE A 80 -3.04 22.30 17.76
N ASN A 81 -3.35 21.75 18.93
CA ASN A 81 -4.36 20.70 19.14
C ASN A 81 -4.20 19.53 18.14
N SER A 82 -2.96 19.06 17.99
CA SER A 82 -2.54 18.02 17.03
C SER A 82 -2.69 18.36 15.54
N GLN A 83 -3.15 19.55 15.16
CA GLN A 83 -3.15 20.04 13.78
C GLN A 83 -1.83 20.77 13.47
N ARG A 84 -1.13 20.34 12.40
CA ARG A 84 0.13 20.92 11.95
C ARG A 84 -0.09 22.25 11.19
N LEU A 85 0.76 23.25 11.42
CA LEU A 85 0.57 24.61 10.84
C LEU A 85 1.16 24.79 9.43
N SER A 86 2.30 24.17 9.13
CA SER A 86 3.00 24.20 7.84
C SER A 86 3.70 22.87 7.57
N ARG A 87 4.19 22.63 6.34
CA ARG A 87 5.07 21.47 6.06
C ARG A 87 6.46 21.71 6.67
N GLY A 88 7.28 20.66 6.73
CA GLY A 88 8.65 20.78 7.25
C GLY A 88 9.46 21.79 6.43
N SER A 89 10.12 22.73 7.13
CA SER A 89 10.86 23.85 6.53
C SER A 89 10.04 24.87 5.74
N GLU A 90 8.70 24.82 5.80
CA GLU A 90 7.81 25.86 5.27
C GLU A 90 7.32 26.80 6.40
N GLU A 91 7.10 28.07 6.08
CA GLU A 91 6.58 29.08 7.02
C GLU A 91 5.05 28.96 7.10
N SER A 92 4.47 28.98 8.30
CA SER A 92 3.00 29.02 8.40
C SER A 92 2.48 30.46 8.24
N PRO A 93 1.21 30.66 7.86
CA PRO A 93 0.51 31.89 8.22
C PRO A 93 0.40 32.03 9.75
N PRO A 94 0.17 33.24 10.29
CA PRO A 94 -0.17 33.43 11.70
C PRO A 94 -1.47 32.71 12.07
N CYS A 95 -1.42 31.84 13.07
CA CYS A 95 -2.58 31.08 13.56
C CYS A 95 -2.98 31.57 14.96
N GLU A 96 -4.27 31.84 15.17
CA GLU A 96 -4.80 32.30 16.46
C GLU A 96 -4.78 31.18 17.51
N VAL A 97 -4.34 31.51 18.73
CA VAL A 97 -4.23 30.59 19.88
C VAL A 97 -5.17 31.03 21.00
N LEU A 98 -5.86 30.07 21.62
CA LEU A 98 -6.78 30.31 22.74
C LEU A 98 -6.23 29.72 24.04
N SER A 99 -6.68 30.26 25.19
CA SER A 99 -6.24 29.72 26.49
C SER A 99 -6.77 28.28 26.67
N GLY A 100 -5.89 27.38 27.13
CA GLY A 100 -6.16 25.96 27.24
C GLY A 100 -5.82 25.12 26.00
N ASP A 101 -5.39 25.73 24.88
CA ASP A 101 -4.92 24.98 23.72
C ASP A 101 -3.64 24.17 24.04
N THR A 102 -3.48 23.01 23.42
CA THR A 102 -2.28 22.17 23.53
C THR A 102 -1.39 22.41 22.31
N ILE A 103 -0.21 23.00 22.54
CA ILE A 103 0.79 23.29 21.51
C ILE A 103 1.89 22.22 21.58
N GLN A 104 2.30 21.71 20.43
CA GLN A 104 3.42 20.79 20.30
C GLN A 104 4.46 21.36 19.32
N PHE A 105 5.73 21.28 19.72
CA PHE A 105 6.88 21.74 18.95
C PHE A 105 7.75 20.52 18.57
N GLY A 106 7.79 20.22 17.28
CA GLY A 106 8.42 19.02 16.73
C GLY A 106 7.63 17.72 16.94
N VAL A 107 8.25 16.62 16.54
CA VAL A 107 7.77 15.25 16.73
C VAL A 107 8.88 14.41 17.35
N ASP A 108 8.53 13.28 17.95
CA ASP A 108 9.52 12.37 18.55
C ASP A 108 10.41 11.76 17.45
N VAL A 109 11.72 11.89 17.59
CA VAL A 109 12.70 11.40 16.60
C VAL A 109 13.54 10.28 17.21
N THR A 110 13.39 9.07 16.68
CA THR A 110 14.26 7.93 16.99
C THR A 110 15.53 8.00 16.15
N GLU A 111 16.68 8.08 16.79
CA GLU A 111 17.98 8.17 16.12
C GLU A 111 18.46 6.76 15.73
N ASN A 112 18.23 6.38 14.46
CA ASN A 112 18.48 5.02 13.92
C ASN A 112 19.87 4.45 14.23
N THR A 113 20.89 5.30 14.36
CA THR A 113 22.28 4.90 14.65
C THR A 113 22.53 4.56 16.13
N ARG A 114 21.61 4.87 17.04
CA ARG A 114 21.79 4.73 18.51
C ARG A 114 20.58 4.20 19.28
N LYS A 115 19.43 3.99 18.62
CA LYS A 115 18.13 3.59 19.24
C LYS A 115 17.64 4.53 20.36
N VAL A 116 18.17 5.75 20.44
CA VAL A 116 17.71 6.80 21.38
C VAL A 116 16.53 7.54 20.75
N THR A 117 15.42 7.66 21.49
CA THR A 117 14.29 8.49 21.08
C THR A 117 14.38 9.86 21.73
N HIS A 118 14.43 10.91 20.93
CA HIS A 118 14.39 12.30 21.39
C HIS A 118 12.95 12.80 21.33
N GLY A 119 12.30 12.92 22.49
CA GLY A 119 10.92 13.40 22.59
C GLY A 119 10.76 14.88 22.23
N CYS A 120 9.58 15.25 21.73
CA CYS A 120 9.18 16.61 21.41
C CYS A 120 8.68 17.41 22.63
N ILE A 121 8.52 18.73 22.49
CA ILE A 121 7.92 19.56 23.54
C ILE A 121 6.41 19.60 23.33
N VAL A 122 5.65 19.18 24.35
CA VAL A 122 4.18 19.23 24.37
C VAL A 122 3.74 20.07 25.58
N SER A 123 3.06 21.18 25.32
CA SER A 123 2.65 22.14 26.34
C SER A 123 1.18 22.45 26.26
N THR A 124 0.51 22.59 27.41
CA THR A 124 -0.76 23.32 27.47
C THR A 124 -0.47 24.77 27.80
N ILE A 125 -0.93 25.68 26.93
CA ILE A 125 -0.78 27.13 27.12
C ILE A 125 -1.96 27.68 27.92
N LYS A 126 -1.69 28.60 28.83
CA LYS A 126 -2.69 29.55 29.35
C LYS A 126 -2.28 30.95 28.92
N LEU A 127 -3.25 31.75 28.52
CA LEU A 127 -3.00 33.09 27.99
C LEU A 127 -3.73 34.11 28.86
N PHE A 128 -3.08 35.22 29.19
CA PHE A 128 -3.63 36.30 29.98
C PHE A 128 -3.46 37.63 29.24
N LEU A 129 -4.52 38.41 29.19
CA LEU A 129 -4.54 39.75 28.61
C LEU A 129 -3.78 40.74 29.52
N PRO A 130 -3.38 41.93 29.01
CA PRO A 130 -2.65 42.93 29.79
C PRO A 130 -3.39 43.42 31.06
N ASP A 131 -4.72 43.27 31.11
CA ASP A 131 -5.56 43.58 32.27
C ASP A 131 -5.54 42.50 33.37
N GLY A 132 -4.82 41.39 33.15
CA GLY A 132 -4.72 40.26 34.06
C GLY A 132 -5.85 39.23 33.93
N MET A 133 -6.83 39.44 33.05
CA MET A 133 -7.88 38.44 32.79
C MET A 133 -7.34 37.30 31.91
N GLU A 134 -7.77 36.07 32.20
CA GLU A 134 -7.45 34.95 31.31
C GLU A 134 -8.15 35.14 29.96
N ALA A 135 -7.38 35.03 28.87
CA ALA A 135 -7.89 35.16 27.52
C ALA A 135 -8.87 34.03 27.20
N ARG A 136 -9.84 34.33 26.32
CA ARG A 136 -10.95 33.44 25.92
C ARG A 136 -10.49 31.99 25.72
N ARG A 137 -11.10 31.05 26.43
CA ARG A 137 -10.83 29.63 26.25
C ARG A 137 -11.60 29.10 25.05
N ARG A 138 -11.07 28.06 24.39
CA ARG A 138 -11.80 27.33 23.35
C ARG A 138 -13.10 26.70 23.88
N SER A 139 -13.15 26.42 25.20
CA SER A 139 -14.32 25.94 25.94
C SER A 139 -15.49 26.94 26.00
N ASP A 140 -15.22 28.24 25.94
CA ASP A 140 -16.24 29.29 26.06
C ASP A 140 -17.02 29.49 24.75
N VAL A 141 -16.63 28.78 23.69
CA VAL A 141 -17.16 28.91 22.32
C VAL A 141 -18.36 27.98 22.09
N ILE A 142 -19.09 27.58 23.14
CA ILE A 142 -20.51 27.18 23.02
C ILE A 142 -21.37 28.46 22.97
N GLN A 143 -21.06 29.33 22.00
CA GLN A 143 -21.90 30.48 21.68
C GLN A 143 -22.84 30.07 20.53
N ALA A 144 -24.13 30.33 20.70
CA ALA A 144 -25.18 29.76 19.85
C ALA A 144 -24.98 30.09 18.35
N PRO A 145 -25.25 29.14 17.43
CA PRO A 145 -25.27 29.42 15.99
C PRO A 145 -26.27 30.54 15.67
N LEU A 146 -25.78 31.64 15.11
CA LEU A 146 -26.67 32.68 14.55
C LEU A 146 -27.42 32.08 13.34
N PRO A 147 -28.76 32.21 13.28
CA PRO A 147 -29.55 31.44 12.33
C PRO A 147 -29.45 31.99 10.91
N LEU A 148 -29.10 31.12 9.96
CA LEU A 148 -29.52 31.30 8.56
C LEU A 148 -31.02 30.98 8.47
N PRO A 149 -31.81 31.76 7.70
CA PRO A 149 -33.25 31.61 7.66
C PRO A 149 -33.67 30.41 6.81
N VAL A 150 -34.02 29.31 7.49
CA VAL A 150 -34.74 28.17 6.88
C VAL A 150 -35.97 27.87 7.71
N ASP A 151 -37.09 27.62 7.03
CA ASP A 151 -38.38 27.34 7.66
C ASP A 151 -38.37 26.07 8.52
N LYS A 152 -39.10 26.14 9.65
CA LYS A 152 -39.90 25.09 10.29
C LYS A 152 -39.47 23.62 10.07
N VAL A 153 -39.15 22.90 11.15
CA VAL A 153 -39.94 21.73 11.63
C VAL A 153 -39.40 21.18 12.96
N ALA A 154 -40.33 20.70 13.80
CA ALA A 154 -40.22 19.79 14.96
C ALA A 154 -39.02 19.88 15.93
N ALA A 155 -39.34 20.04 17.22
CA ALA A 155 -38.46 19.63 18.31
C ALA A 155 -38.48 18.09 18.47
N ASN A 156 -37.30 17.46 18.50
CA ASN A 156 -37.00 16.20 19.23
C ASN A 156 -35.55 15.76 18.95
N THR A 157 -34.62 16.03 19.88
CA THR A 157 -33.27 15.43 19.88
C THR A 157 -32.78 15.25 21.33
N PRO A 158 -32.29 14.05 21.72
CA PRO A 158 -31.75 13.81 23.06
C PRO A 158 -30.29 14.29 23.21
N SER A 159 -29.77 14.22 24.43
CA SER A 159 -28.40 14.65 24.82
C SER A 159 -27.31 14.23 23.83
N MET A 160 -26.69 15.23 23.17
CA MET A 160 -25.71 15.02 22.10
C MET A 160 -24.51 14.15 22.49
N TYR A 161 -24.05 14.26 23.75
CA TYR A 161 -22.93 13.47 24.27
C TYR A 161 -23.16 11.95 24.17
N SER A 162 -24.42 11.50 24.29
CA SER A 162 -24.76 10.07 24.11
C SER A 162 -24.76 9.65 22.64
N GLN A 163 -25.02 10.58 21.72
CA GLN A 163 -25.07 10.32 20.28
C GLN A 163 -23.65 10.28 19.69
N GLU A 164 -22.78 11.21 20.09
CA GLU A 164 -21.36 11.23 19.71
C GLU A 164 -20.63 9.97 20.19
N LEU A 165 -20.87 9.53 21.44
CA LEU A 165 -20.25 8.33 22.01
C LEU A 165 -20.76 7.03 21.36
N PHE A 166 -22.05 6.98 21.01
CA PHE A 166 -22.60 5.89 20.19
C PHE A 166 -22.00 5.88 18.77
N GLN A 167 -21.87 7.05 18.14
CA GLN A 167 -21.32 7.19 16.79
C GLN A 167 -19.82 6.83 16.74
N LEU A 168 -19.05 7.17 17.79
CA LEU A 168 -17.67 6.70 17.96
C LEU A 168 -17.62 5.17 18.16
N SER A 169 -18.52 4.60 18.95
CA SER A 169 -18.62 3.14 19.10
C SER A 169 -18.95 2.44 17.78
N GLN A 170 -19.83 3.03 16.96
CA GLN A 170 -20.13 2.55 15.60
C GLN A 170 -18.90 2.62 14.69
N TYR A 171 -18.18 3.75 14.65
CA TYR A 171 -16.95 3.86 13.86
C TYR A 171 -15.86 2.85 14.30
N LEU A 172 -15.76 2.57 15.60
CA LEU A 172 -14.82 1.56 16.11
C LEU A 172 -15.21 0.14 15.67
N GLN A 173 -16.51 -0.20 15.71
CA GLN A 173 -17.03 -1.48 15.20
C GLN A 173 -16.88 -1.61 13.68
N GLU A 174 -17.12 -0.55 12.93
CA GLU A 174 -16.88 -0.55 11.48
C GLU A 174 -15.39 -0.65 11.13
N ALA A 175 -14.50 -0.04 11.93
CA ALA A 175 -13.05 -0.17 11.75
C ALA A 175 -12.60 -1.61 11.96
N LEU A 176 -13.01 -2.24 13.07
CA LEU A 176 -12.74 -3.66 13.37
C LEU A 176 -13.30 -4.60 12.29
N HIS A 177 -14.50 -4.31 11.76
CA HIS A 177 -15.07 -5.12 10.67
C HIS A 177 -14.32 -4.92 9.34
N ARG A 178 -13.85 -3.71 9.04
CA ARG A 178 -12.98 -3.44 7.88
C ARG A 178 -11.62 -4.14 8.02
N GLU A 179 -11.06 -4.18 9.22
CA GLU A 179 -9.82 -4.89 9.57
C GLU A 179 -9.96 -6.40 9.33
N GLN A 180 -10.98 -7.05 9.92
CA GLN A 180 -11.28 -8.46 9.69
C GLN A 180 -11.51 -8.79 8.20
N MET A 181 -12.18 -7.90 7.46
CA MET A 181 -12.36 -8.02 6.01
C MET A 181 -11.04 -7.88 5.22
N LEU A 182 -10.07 -7.12 5.72
CA LEU A 182 -8.72 -7.03 5.14
C LEU A 182 -7.89 -8.26 5.47
N GLU A 183 -7.94 -8.77 6.71
CA GLU A 183 -7.31 -10.04 7.10
C GLU A 183 -7.83 -11.21 6.25
N GLN A 184 -9.14 -11.34 6.09
CA GLN A 184 -9.75 -12.42 5.29
C GLN A 184 -9.39 -12.33 3.80
N LYS A 185 -9.28 -11.10 3.27
CA LYS A 185 -8.75 -10.86 1.91
C LYS A 185 -7.28 -11.23 1.80
N LEU A 186 -6.45 -10.83 2.76
CA LEU A 186 -5.02 -11.11 2.80
C LEU A 186 -4.75 -12.61 2.90
N ALA A 187 -5.45 -13.34 3.78
CA ALA A 187 -5.38 -14.79 3.87
C ALA A 187 -5.86 -15.51 2.58
N THR A 188 -6.78 -14.89 1.83
CA THR A 188 -7.25 -15.42 0.53
C THR A 188 -6.25 -15.13 -0.59
N LEU A 189 -5.60 -13.97 -0.59
CA LEU A 189 -4.50 -13.63 -1.50
C LEU A 189 -3.26 -14.50 -1.24
N GLN A 190 -2.91 -14.76 0.01
CA GLN A 190 -1.83 -15.70 0.38
C GLN A 190 -2.12 -17.12 -0.13
N ARG A 191 -3.37 -17.60 0.02
CA ARG A 191 -3.78 -18.90 -0.53
C ARG A 191 -3.70 -18.94 -2.06
N LEU A 192 -4.20 -17.90 -2.73
CA LEU A 192 -4.11 -17.77 -4.19
C LEU A 192 -2.66 -17.73 -4.68
N LEU A 193 -1.78 -16.99 -3.99
CA LEU A 193 -0.35 -16.93 -4.29
C LEU A 193 0.29 -18.32 -4.17
N ALA A 194 0.05 -19.03 -3.07
CA ALA A 194 0.55 -20.40 -2.87
C ALA A 194 0.08 -21.36 -3.96
N THR A 195 -1.23 -21.37 -4.31
CA THR A 195 -1.74 -22.23 -5.39
C THR A 195 -1.23 -21.82 -6.78
N THR A 196 -0.94 -20.54 -6.99
CA THR A 196 -0.33 -20.05 -8.26
C THR A 196 1.13 -20.46 -8.35
N GLN A 197 1.86 -20.41 -7.23
CA GLN A 197 3.23 -20.90 -7.14
C GLN A 197 3.29 -22.41 -7.41
N GLU A 198 2.50 -23.22 -6.70
CA GLU A 198 2.42 -24.68 -6.89
C GLU A 198 2.07 -25.06 -8.35
N ALA A 199 1.08 -24.38 -8.94
CA ALA A 199 0.73 -24.57 -10.36
C ALA A 199 1.89 -24.17 -11.30
N SER A 200 2.63 -23.10 -10.99
CA SER A 200 3.79 -22.68 -11.79
C SER A 200 4.96 -23.67 -11.67
N GLU A 201 5.26 -24.16 -10.46
CA GLU A 201 6.30 -25.17 -10.22
C GLU A 201 5.96 -26.49 -10.94
N SER A 202 4.69 -26.92 -10.88
CA SER A 202 4.22 -28.07 -11.66
C SER A 202 4.29 -27.84 -13.17
N SER A 203 4.04 -26.62 -13.65
CA SER A 203 4.13 -26.28 -15.08
C SER A 203 5.59 -26.26 -15.56
N TRP A 204 6.52 -25.73 -14.77
CA TRP A 204 7.95 -25.78 -15.07
C TRP A 204 8.48 -27.21 -15.06
N GLN A 205 8.05 -28.05 -14.11
CA GLN A 205 8.43 -29.46 -14.06
C GLN A 205 7.91 -30.23 -15.29
N ALA A 206 6.67 -30.00 -15.71
CA ALA A 206 6.11 -30.60 -16.92
C ALA A 206 6.90 -30.20 -18.19
N LEU A 207 7.29 -28.93 -18.30
CA LEU A 207 8.06 -28.40 -19.43
C LEU A 207 9.49 -28.99 -19.47
N ILE A 208 10.12 -29.18 -18.31
CA ILE A 208 11.41 -29.89 -18.19
C ILE A 208 11.29 -31.37 -18.62
N ASP A 209 10.18 -32.04 -18.27
CA ASP A 209 9.95 -33.43 -18.65
C ASP A 209 9.53 -33.59 -20.12
N GLU A 210 8.90 -32.58 -20.73
CA GLU A 210 8.69 -32.50 -22.17
C GLU A 210 10.02 -32.30 -22.93
N ASP A 211 10.89 -31.39 -22.51
CA ASP A 211 12.22 -31.17 -23.10
C ASP A 211 13.10 -32.43 -23.05
N ARG A 212 13.03 -33.18 -21.93
CA ARG A 212 13.65 -34.52 -21.80
C ARG A 212 13.08 -35.54 -22.77
N LEU A 213 11.77 -35.52 -23.04
CA LEU A 213 11.12 -36.41 -24.00
C LEU A 213 11.47 -36.03 -25.44
N LEU A 214 11.51 -34.73 -25.78
CA LEU A 214 11.92 -34.21 -27.08
C LEU A 214 13.39 -34.57 -27.37
N SER A 215 14.29 -34.28 -26.43
CA SER A 215 15.71 -34.69 -26.51
C SER A 215 15.88 -36.19 -26.75
N ARG A 216 15.05 -37.03 -26.09
CA ARG A 216 15.05 -38.48 -26.28
C ARG A 216 14.48 -38.91 -27.64
N LEU A 217 13.43 -38.26 -28.12
CA LEU A 217 12.87 -38.50 -29.45
C LEU A 217 13.84 -38.10 -30.57
N GLU A 218 14.57 -36.98 -30.40
CA GLU A 218 15.63 -36.56 -31.32
C GLU A 218 16.77 -37.58 -31.36
N VAL A 219 17.27 -38.04 -30.20
CA VAL A 219 18.29 -39.10 -30.15
C VAL A 219 17.81 -40.39 -30.82
N MET A 220 16.55 -40.81 -30.61
CA MET A 220 16.00 -41.99 -31.27
C MET A 220 15.78 -41.80 -32.78
N GLY A 221 15.37 -40.60 -33.21
CA GLY A 221 15.23 -40.24 -34.62
C GLY A 221 16.57 -40.24 -35.34
N ASN A 222 17.61 -39.65 -34.73
CA ASN A 222 18.97 -39.65 -35.23
C ASN A 222 19.52 -41.08 -35.33
N GLN A 223 19.32 -41.93 -34.32
CA GLN A 223 19.70 -43.35 -34.37
C GLN A 223 19.03 -44.10 -35.53
N LEU A 224 17.72 -43.91 -35.73
CA LEU A 224 17.00 -44.49 -36.88
C LEU A 224 17.54 -43.95 -38.22
N GLN A 225 17.93 -42.68 -38.29
CA GLN A 225 18.47 -42.07 -39.49
C GLN A 225 19.92 -42.50 -39.79
N SER A 226 20.73 -42.81 -38.77
CA SER A 226 22.02 -43.50 -38.92
C SER A 226 21.82 -44.89 -39.53
N TYR A 227 20.99 -45.73 -38.89
CA TYR A 227 20.67 -47.08 -39.41
C TYR A 227 20.01 -47.08 -40.81
N SER A 228 19.38 -45.97 -41.22
CA SER A 228 18.81 -45.80 -42.56
C SER A 228 19.83 -45.49 -43.66
N LYS A 229 21.09 -45.17 -43.32
CA LYS A 229 22.18 -44.94 -44.28
C LYS A 229 23.14 -46.13 -44.28
N ASN A 230 23.63 -46.51 -45.45
CA ASN A 230 24.71 -47.50 -45.57
C ASN A 230 26.04 -46.87 -45.10
N GLN A 231 26.20 -46.76 -43.79
CA GLN A 231 27.41 -46.29 -43.11
C GLN A 231 28.56 -47.28 -43.33
N THR A 232 29.70 -46.78 -43.82
CA THR A 232 30.95 -47.55 -43.90
C THR A 232 31.59 -47.68 -42.52
N GLU A 233 32.38 -48.74 -42.27
CA GLU A 233 33.03 -48.93 -40.96
C GLU A 233 33.87 -47.73 -40.53
N ASP A 234 34.62 -47.11 -41.46
CA ASP A 234 35.46 -45.95 -41.14
C ASP A 234 34.64 -44.66 -40.95
N GLY A 235 33.47 -44.55 -41.60
CA GLY A 235 32.49 -43.52 -41.28
C GLY A 235 32.00 -43.66 -39.84
N MET A 236 31.59 -44.88 -39.45
CA MET A 236 31.17 -45.21 -38.08
C MET A 236 32.27 -44.99 -37.05
N ARG A 237 33.53 -45.33 -37.35
CA ARG A 237 34.66 -45.09 -36.45
C ARG A 237 34.87 -43.60 -36.22
N ASN A 238 34.83 -42.78 -37.27
CA ASN A 238 35.02 -41.33 -37.15
C ASN A 238 33.84 -40.64 -36.45
N GLU A 239 32.61 -41.04 -36.75
CA GLU A 239 31.38 -40.52 -36.12
C GLU A 239 31.31 -40.93 -34.63
N LEU A 240 31.74 -42.15 -34.29
CA LEU A 240 31.89 -42.60 -32.90
C LEU A 240 32.97 -41.80 -32.15
N VAL A 241 34.12 -41.50 -32.78
CA VAL A 241 35.17 -40.68 -32.16
C VAL A 241 34.69 -39.25 -31.91
N ALA A 242 34.02 -38.62 -32.87
CA ALA A 242 33.45 -37.29 -32.69
C ALA A 242 32.43 -37.26 -31.53
N LEU A 243 31.50 -38.23 -31.48
CA LEU A 243 30.54 -38.35 -30.37
C LEU A 243 31.22 -38.63 -29.02
N GLN A 244 32.38 -39.30 -29.00
CA GLN A 244 33.17 -39.54 -27.80
C GLN A 244 33.87 -38.26 -27.31
N GLU A 245 34.38 -37.43 -28.23
CA GLU A 245 34.98 -36.12 -27.93
C GLU A 245 33.92 -35.10 -27.47
N ASP A 246 32.79 -34.98 -28.19
CA ASP A 246 31.68 -34.11 -27.79
C ASP A 246 31.15 -34.49 -26.41
N LYS A 247 30.92 -35.79 -26.15
CA LYS A 247 30.56 -36.28 -24.82
C LYS A 247 31.58 -35.86 -23.76
N HIS A 248 32.88 -35.96 -24.05
CA HIS A 248 33.93 -35.55 -23.10
C HIS A 248 33.93 -34.03 -22.87
N ASN A 249 33.68 -33.23 -23.90
CA ASN A 249 33.57 -31.77 -23.83
C ASN A 249 32.35 -31.34 -22.99
N TYR A 250 31.17 -31.91 -23.25
CA TYR A 250 29.96 -31.69 -22.45
C TYR A 250 30.16 -32.12 -20.98
N GLU A 251 30.73 -33.31 -20.75
CA GLU A 251 30.98 -33.82 -19.40
C GLU A 251 31.99 -32.93 -18.63
N THR A 252 32.98 -32.35 -19.31
CA THR A 252 33.96 -31.45 -18.71
C THR A 252 33.35 -30.08 -18.41
N THR A 253 32.66 -29.47 -19.36
CA THR A 253 31.98 -28.17 -19.18
C THR A 253 30.89 -28.23 -18.11
N ALA A 254 30.14 -29.34 -18.03
CA ALA A 254 29.17 -29.59 -16.96
C ALA A 254 29.83 -29.72 -15.59
N LYS A 255 30.99 -30.39 -15.49
CA LYS A 255 31.76 -30.47 -14.24
C LYS A 255 32.32 -29.11 -13.81
N GLU A 256 32.77 -28.28 -14.74
CA GLU A 256 33.31 -26.95 -14.43
C GLU A 256 32.23 -25.95 -14.02
N SER A 257 31.09 -25.93 -14.73
CA SER A 257 29.93 -25.13 -14.30
C SER A 257 29.40 -25.57 -12.93
N LEU A 258 29.29 -26.87 -12.68
CA LEU A 258 28.88 -27.39 -11.36
C LEU A 258 29.88 -27.02 -10.25
N ARG A 259 31.20 -27.09 -10.53
CA ARG A 259 32.25 -26.61 -9.60
C ARG A 259 32.11 -25.12 -9.30
N LYS A 260 31.84 -24.29 -10.31
CA LYS A 260 31.66 -22.84 -10.15
C LYS A 260 30.45 -22.53 -9.27
N VAL A 261 29.30 -23.15 -9.53
CA VAL A 261 28.08 -23.00 -8.70
C VAL A 261 28.30 -23.51 -7.27
N LEU A 262 29.07 -24.59 -7.09
CA LEU A 262 29.40 -25.10 -5.75
C LEU A 262 30.33 -24.14 -4.98
N GLN A 263 31.30 -23.52 -5.65
CA GLN A 263 32.17 -22.48 -5.09
C GLN A 263 31.37 -21.22 -4.72
N GLU A 264 30.51 -20.73 -5.61
CA GLU A 264 29.61 -19.61 -5.35
C GLU A 264 28.69 -19.89 -4.15
N LYS A 265 28.15 -21.11 -4.04
CA LYS A 265 27.37 -21.55 -2.88
C LYS A 265 28.20 -21.54 -1.58
N ILE A 266 29.45 -22.01 -1.60
CA ILE A 266 30.33 -21.97 -0.42
C ILE A 266 30.61 -20.53 0.02
N GLU A 267 30.83 -19.62 -0.92
CA GLU A 267 31.05 -18.19 -0.62
C GLU A 267 29.79 -17.49 -0.09
N VAL A 268 28.61 -17.83 -0.59
CA VAL A 268 27.32 -17.34 -0.06
C VAL A 268 27.08 -17.87 1.36
N VAL A 269 27.31 -19.16 1.63
CA VAL A 269 27.20 -19.73 2.97
C VAL A 269 28.22 -19.10 3.94
N ARG A 270 29.45 -18.83 3.49
CA ARG A 270 30.45 -18.11 4.29
C ARG A 270 29.96 -16.71 4.64
N LYS A 271 29.46 -15.94 3.67
CA LYS A 271 28.88 -14.60 3.88
C LYS A 271 27.66 -14.64 4.82
N LEU A 272 26.79 -15.65 4.69
CA LEU A 272 25.65 -15.84 5.59
C LEU A 272 26.12 -15.99 7.04
N SER A 273 27.06 -16.91 7.31
CA SER A 273 27.60 -17.13 8.67
C SER A 273 28.32 -15.90 9.26
N GLU A 274 28.89 -15.04 8.40
CA GLU A 274 29.50 -13.77 8.79
C GLU A 274 28.46 -12.70 9.18
N VAL A 275 27.30 -12.68 8.48
CA VAL A 275 26.14 -11.83 8.79
C VAL A 275 25.37 -12.34 10.01
N GLU A 276 25.15 -13.65 10.15
CA GLU A 276 24.51 -14.26 11.32
C GLU A 276 25.29 -13.94 12.61
N ARG A 277 26.63 -14.04 12.55
CA ARG A 277 27.49 -13.65 13.67
C ARG A 277 27.46 -12.15 13.95
N SER A 278 27.39 -11.29 12.93
CA SER A 278 27.27 -9.83 13.17
C SER A 278 25.90 -9.46 13.74
N LEU A 279 24.82 -10.14 13.33
CA LEU A 279 23.49 -9.99 13.92
C LEU A 279 23.50 -10.35 15.41
N SER A 280 23.98 -11.55 15.77
CA SER A 280 24.10 -11.99 17.17
C SER A 280 24.86 -10.98 18.03
N ASN A 281 26.02 -10.49 17.55
CA ASN A 281 26.77 -9.43 18.23
C ASN A 281 25.91 -8.16 18.47
N THR A 282 25.15 -7.70 17.48
CA THR A 282 24.28 -6.52 17.64
C THR A 282 23.05 -6.77 18.51
N GLU A 283 22.59 -8.02 18.62
CA GLU A 283 21.51 -8.41 19.53
C GLU A 283 22.00 -8.41 20.99
N ASP A 284 23.21 -8.95 21.25
CA ASP A 284 23.88 -8.88 22.56
C ASP A 284 24.20 -7.43 23.00
N GLU A 285 24.64 -6.58 22.07
CA GLU A 285 24.80 -5.14 22.35
C GLU A 285 23.47 -4.47 22.70
N CYS A 286 22.36 -4.88 22.05
CA CYS A 286 21.04 -4.33 22.32
C CYS A 286 20.44 -4.81 23.64
N THR A 287 20.67 -6.06 24.06
CA THR A 287 20.26 -6.54 25.38
C THR A 287 21.06 -5.83 26.48
N HIS A 288 22.37 -5.67 26.32
CA HIS A 288 23.20 -4.95 27.29
C HIS A 288 22.81 -3.47 27.44
N LEU A 289 22.55 -2.77 26.32
CA LEU A 289 22.06 -1.38 26.35
C LEU A 289 20.67 -1.27 27.00
N LYS A 290 19.79 -2.28 26.82
CA LYS A 290 18.48 -2.33 27.49
C LYS A 290 18.63 -2.51 29.00
N GLU A 291 19.44 -3.46 29.46
CA GLU A 291 19.73 -3.67 30.88
C GLU A 291 20.35 -2.42 31.54
N MET A 292 21.21 -1.70 30.82
CA MET A 292 21.79 -0.45 31.30
C MET A 292 20.74 0.65 31.42
N ASN A 293 19.83 0.76 30.45
CA ASN A 293 18.71 1.71 30.50
C ASN A 293 17.75 1.38 31.67
N GLU A 294 17.43 0.10 31.88
CA GLU A 294 16.60 -0.36 33.01
C GLU A 294 17.26 -0.07 34.37
N ARG A 295 18.57 -0.29 34.52
CA ARG A 295 19.34 0.13 35.70
C ARG A 295 19.31 1.64 35.93
N ASN A 296 19.60 2.44 34.90
CA ASN A 296 19.57 3.90 34.99
C ASN A 296 18.16 4.44 35.34
N GLN A 297 17.10 3.78 34.88
CA GLN A 297 15.72 4.13 35.25
C GLN A 297 15.41 3.82 36.72
N GLU A 298 15.96 2.76 37.30
CA GLU A 298 15.82 2.47 38.74
C GLU A 298 16.63 3.47 39.58
N GLU A 299 17.86 3.84 39.17
CA GLU A 299 18.65 4.89 39.84
C GLU A 299 17.92 6.25 39.84
N LEU A 300 17.28 6.62 38.72
CA LEU A 300 16.44 7.82 38.62
C LEU A 300 15.18 7.72 39.48
N ARG A 301 14.57 6.53 39.59
CA ARG A 301 13.41 6.25 40.45
C ARG A 301 13.77 6.37 41.93
N GLU A 302 14.91 5.81 42.34
CA GLU A 302 15.49 6.01 43.68
C GLU A 302 15.77 7.49 43.97
N LEU A 303 16.37 8.23 43.02
CA LEU A 303 16.69 9.63 43.20
C LEU A 303 15.43 10.50 43.31
N ALA A 304 14.39 10.22 42.53
CA ALA A 304 13.09 10.86 42.65
C ALA A 304 12.43 10.56 44.01
N ASN A 305 12.54 9.32 44.52
CA ASN A 305 12.05 8.96 45.85
C ASN A 305 12.80 9.70 46.96
N LYS A 306 14.13 9.83 46.87
CA LYS A 306 14.97 10.60 47.81
C LYS A 306 14.62 12.10 47.78
N TYR A 307 14.39 12.66 46.59
CA TYR A 307 13.96 14.06 46.41
C TYR A 307 12.56 14.32 46.98
N ASN A 308 11.61 13.42 46.75
CA ASN A 308 10.28 13.50 47.36
C ASN A 308 10.34 13.40 48.90
N GLY A 309 11.25 12.59 49.46
CA GLY A 309 11.56 12.57 50.89
C GLY A 309 12.00 13.94 51.41
N ALA A 310 13.00 14.55 50.75
CA ALA A 310 13.50 15.87 51.09
C ALA A 310 12.43 16.98 50.97
N ILE A 311 11.52 16.91 49.98
CA ILE A 311 10.37 17.84 49.88
C ILE A 311 9.46 17.71 51.11
N ASN A 312 9.16 16.48 51.55
CA ASN A 312 8.33 16.26 52.73
C ASN A 312 9.02 16.77 54.01
N GLU A 313 10.33 16.56 54.17
CA GLU A 313 11.11 17.14 55.28
C GLU A 313 11.12 18.67 55.28
N ILE A 314 11.33 19.30 54.11
CA ILE A 314 11.26 20.75 53.93
C ILE A 314 9.86 21.28 54.28
N LYS A 315 8.80 20.58 53.89
CA LYS A 315 7.42 20.92 54.24
C LYS A 315 7.18 20.83 55.75
N ASP A 316 7.58 19.73 56.38
CA ASP A 316 7.47 19.52 57.83
C ASP A 316 8.25 20.58 58.62
N LEU A 317 9.40 21.02 58.14
CA LEU A 317 10.17 22.12 58.71
C LEU A 317 9.48 23.48 58.48
N THR A 318 8.93 23.72 57.29
CA THR A 318 8.18 24.93 56.95
C THR A 318 6.94 25.10 57.83
N ASP A 319 6.19 24.03 58.06
CA ASP A 319 4.99 24.07 58.90
C ASP A 319 5.33 24.17 60.40
N LYS A 320 6.50 23.65 60.84
CA LYS A 320 7.07 23.93 62.18
C LYS A 320 7.50 25.39 62.35
N ILE A 321 8.08 26.00 61.31
CA ILE A 321 8.46 27.42 61.31
C ILE A 321 7.23 28.30 61.45
N LYS A 322 6.18 28.11 60.63
CA LYS A 322 4.90 28.84 60.76
C LYS A 322 4.28 28.73 62.16
N LEU A 323 4.34 27.54 62.77
CA LEU A 323 3.85 27.32 64.14
C LEU A 323 4.71 28.01 65.21
N ALA A 324 6.00 28.26 64.94
CA ALA A 324 6.86 29.06 65.81
C ALA A 324 6.64 30.58 65.60
N GLU A 325 6.50 31.01 64.34
CA GLU A 325 6.19 32.39 63.95
C GLU A 325 4.86 32.85 64.56
N GLY A 326 3.79 32.07 64.43
CA GLY A 326 2.48 32.40 65.04
C GLY A 326 2.53 32.51 66.56
N ARG A 327 3.32 31.66 67.24
CA ARG A 327 3.55 31.77 68.70
C ARG A 327 4.35 33.01 69.07
N GLN A 328 5.32 33.39 68.25
CA GLN A 328 6.08 34.63 68.45
C GLN A 328 5.19 35.86 68.22
N GLU A 329 4.24 35.78 67.28
CA GLU A 329 3.23 36.82 67.08
C GLU A 329 2.28 36.92 68.29
N GLU A 330 1.73 35.79 68.78
CA GLU A 330 0.92 35.76 70.02
C GLU A 330 1.66 36.36 71.23
N LEU A 331 2.95 36.04 71.40
CA LEU A 331 3.76 36.56 72.51
C LEU A 331 4.08 38.05 72.35
N THR A 332 4.37 38.52 71.14
CA THR A 332 4.63 39.95 70.90
C THR A 332 3.36 40.80 70.98
N GLN A 333 2.22 40.29 70.52
CA GLN A 333 0.91 40.92 70.73
C GLN A 333 0.59 41.00 72.24
N ARG A 334 0.84 39.93 73.01
CA ARG A 334 0.64 39.95 74.48
C ARG A 334 1.55 40.97 75.17
N GLY A 335 2.84 40.98 74.87
CA GLY A 335 3.77 41.97 75.42
C GLY A 335 3.44 43.41 75.04
N GLN A 336 2.83 43.64 73.86
CA GLN A 336 2.28 44.96 73.49
C GLN A 336 1.03 45.34 74.29
N MET A 337 0.18 44.38 74.67
CA MET A 337 -0.98 44.62 75.54
C MET A 337 -0.52 44.91 76.98
N GLU A 338 0.32 44.06 77.55
CA GLU A 338 0.93 44.26 78.87
C GLU A 338 1.66 45.62 78.96
N LYS A 339 2.38 46.03 77.91
CA LYS A 339 3.00 47.37 77.86
C LYS A 339 1.96 48.51 77.87
N LYS A 340 0.82 48.38 77.18
CA LYS A 340 -0.24 49.41 77.18
C LYS A 340 -0.92 49.51 78.54
N GLU A 341 -1.18 48.38 79.19
CA GLU A 341 -1.75 48.33 80.54
C GLU A 341 -0.81 48.95 81.57
N LEU A 342 0.51 48.67 81.47
CA LEU A 342 1.52 49.30 82.31
C LEU A 342 1.67 50.81 82.03
N GLN A 343 1.59 51.25 80.77
CA GLN A 343 1.62 52.68 80.44
C GLN A 343 0.43 53.40 81.06
N LEU A 344 -0.80 52.92 80.86
CA LEU A 344 -2.00 53.50 81.47
C LEU A 344 -1.91 53.56 83.00
N CYS A 345 -1.27 52.56 83.63
CA CYS A 345 -1.03 52.55 85.07
C CYS A 345 0.00 53.60 85.52
N ILE A 346 1.02 53.89 84.70
CA ILE A 346 1.98 54.99 84.92
C ILE A 346 1.27 56.33 84.76
N ASP A 347 0.54 56.55 83.66
CA ASP A 347 -0.23 57.76 83.39
C ASP A 347 -1.21 58.04 84.56
N GLU A 348 -1.90 57.00 85.03
CA GLU A 348 -2.77 57.05 86.22
C GLU A 348 -2.05 57.41 87.53
N LEU A 349 -0.76 57.07 87.68
CA LEU A 349 0.03 57.41 88.86
C LEU A 349 0.60 58.83 88.76
N GLU A 350 1.00 59.26 87.57
CA GLU A 350 1.44 60.65 87.30
C GLU A 350 0.31 61.66 87.54
N GLU A 351 -0.93 61.38 87.13
CA GLU A 351 -2.09 62.21 87.50
C GLU A 351 -2.27 62.32 89.03
N LYS A 352 -2.08 61.20 89.75
CA LYS A 352 -2.21 61.16 91.21
C LYS A 352 -1.05 61.89 91.90
N GLU A 353 0.16 61.83 91.36
CA GLU A 353 1.32 62.57 91.83
C GLU A 353 1.14 64.09 91.61
N GLN A 354 0.72 64.52 90.42
CA GLN A 354 0.41 65.92 90.12
C GLN A 354 -0.70 66.46 91.04
N ALA A 355 -1.76 65.68 91.27
CA ALA A 355 -2.84 66.06 92.20
C ALA A 355 -2.38 66.15 93.67
N LEU A 356 -1.40 65.34 94.08
CA LEU A 356 -0.78 65.44 95.40
C LEU A 356 0.20 66.63 95.50
N GLN A 357 0.98 66.89 94.45
CA GLN A 357 1.91 68.01 94.38
C GLN A 357 1.19 69.36 94.43
N ALA A 358 0.14 69.55 93.61
CA ALA A 358 -0.71 70.74 93.66
C ALA A 358 -1.39 70.92 95.04
N ARG A 359 -1.65 69.83 95.77
CA ARG A 359 -2.17 69.86 97.14
C ARG A 359 -1.09 70.21 98.18
N ILE A 360 0.16 69.80 97.96
CA ILE A 360 1.31 70.22 98.79
C ILE A 360 1.54 71.72 98.62
N GLU A 361 1.53 72.23 97.37
CA GLU A 361 1.68 73.65 97.06
C GLU A 361 0.55 74.49 97.67
N ALA A 362 -0.71 74.04 97.58
CA ALA A 362 -1.84 74.70 98.25
C ALA A 362 -1.67 74.73 99.79
N LEU A 363 -1.20 73.63 100.40
CA LEU A 363 -0.94 73.56 101.84
C LEU A 363 0.28 74.40 102.27
N GLN A 364 1.28 74.57 101.39
CA GLN A 364 2.41 75.48 101.60
C GLN A 364 1.94 76.93 101.56
N ALA A 365 1.15 77.32 100.56
CA ALA A 365 0.57 78.66 100.46
C ALA A 365 -0.33 79.00 101.67
N ASP A 366 -1.15 78.05 102.15
CA ASP A 366 -1.89 78.20 103.41
C ASP A 366 -0.95 78.37 104.61
N ASN A 367 0.15 77.59 104.68
CA ASN A 367 1.11 77.69 105.77
C ASN A 367 1.81 79.05 105.78
N ASP A 368 2.30 79.50 104.62
CA ASP A 368 2.96 80.79 104.43
C ASP A 368 2.02 81.94 104.74
N PHE A 369 0.75 81.89 104.32
CA PHE A 369 -0.27 82.86 104.74
C PHE A 369 -0.47 82.87 106.26
N THR A 370 -0.45 81.71 106.93
CA THR A 370 -0.47 81.69 108.41
C THR A 370 0.82 82.22 109.03
N ASN A 371 1.98 82.00 108.42
CA ASN A 371 3.29 82.46 108.89
C ASN A 371 3.46 83.98 108.69
N GLU A 372 3.01 84.55 107.57
CA GLU A 372 2.93 86.01 107.38
C GLU A 372 2.02 86.64 108.43
N ARG A 373 0.85 86.03 108.69
CA ARG A 373 -0.09 86.52 109.72
C ARG A 373 0.49 86.40 111.14
N LEU A 374 1.32 85.38 111.41
CA LEU A 374 2.08 85.22 112.65
C LEU A 374 3.22 86.24 112.75
N THR A 375 3.92 86.51 111.66
CA THR A 375 5.01 87.48 111.55
C THR A 375 4.48 88.91 111.73
N ALA A 376 3.30 89.23 111.17
CA ALA A 376 2.61 90.49 111.41
C ALA A 376 2.24 90.66 112.90
N LEU A 377 1.77 89.60 113.57
CA LEU A 377 1.53 89.61 115.02
C LEU A 377 2.82 89.77 115.83
N GLN A 378 3.94 89.18 115.40
CA GLN A 378 5.25 89.38 116.01
C GLN A 378 5.81 90.80 115.76
N ALA A 379 5.58 91.39 114.59
CA ALA A 379 5.94 92.78 114.30
C ALA A 379 5.14 93.77 115.16
N VAL A 380 3.85 93.51 115.40
CA VAL A 380 3.03 94.27 116.36
C VAL A 380 3.57 94.11 117.80
N LYS A 381 4.11 92.94 118.17
CA LYS A 381 4.81 92.76 119.46
C LYS A 381 6.13 93.53 119.52
N GLN A 382 6.95 93.49 118.47
CA GLN A 382 8.21 94.22 118.40
C GLN A 382 8.01 95.75 118.41
N LEU A 383 6.99 96.28 117.72
CA LEU A 383 6.60 97.70 117.82
C LEU A 383 6.17 98.10 119.24
N LYS A 384 5.60 97.16 120.00
CA LYS A 384 5.23 97.37 121.41
C LYS A 384 6.43 97.31 122.36
N GLU A 385 7.50 96.61 121.97
CA GLU A 385 8.75 96.50 122.73
C GLU A 385 9.74 97.63 122.38
N ALA A 386 9.78 98.09 121.13
CA ALA A 386 10.64 99.18 120.64
C ALA A 386 10.34 100.55 121.25
N VAL A 387 9.12 100.79 121.75
CA VAL A 387 8.74 101.99 122.50
C VAL A 387 9.23 101.93 123.97
N GLY A 388 9.68 100.75 124.45
CA GLY A 388 9.99 100.50 125.85
C GLY A 388 11.43 100.75 126.31
N SER A 389 12.42 100.78 125.41
CA SER A 389 13.84 100.69 125.80
C SER A 389 14.78 101.76 125.20
N SER A 390 14.34 103.02 125.13
CA SER A 390 15.24 104.16 124.85
C SER A 390 16.13 104.55 126.05
N LEU A 391 16.62 103.57 126.82
CA LEU A 391 17.43 103.74 128.02
C LEU A 391 18.63 102.78 128.01
N HIS A 392 19.84 103.34 128.17
CA HIS A 392 21.16 102.67 128.14
C HIS A 392 21.49 102.11 126.73
N LYS A 393 22.51 102.55 125.97
CA LYS A 393 23.83 103.17 126.27
C LYS A 393 24.71 102.38 127.23
N LEU A 394 25.61 101.53 126.71
CA LEU A 394 27.08 101.69 126.75
C LEU A 394 27.82 100.44 126.21
N ALA A 395 29.08 100.64 125.77
CA ALA A 395 30.01 99.70 125.14
C ALA A 395 29.53 99.12 123.78
N ASN A 396 30.22 99.30 122.64
CA ASN A 396 31.65 99.16 122.28
C ASN A 396 32.14 97.71 122.28
N PHE A 397 32.98 97.26 121.34
CA PHE A 397 33.17 97.51 119.89
C PHE A 397 34.20 96.45 119.43
N ASP A 398 34.57 96.47 118.14
CA ASP A 398 35.67 95.73 117.50
C ASP A 398 35.43 94.21 117.32
N GLU A 399 35.92 93.57 116.23
CA GLU A 399 36.82 94.05 115.18
C GLU A 399 36.40 93.54 113.78
N VAL A 400 36.92 94.17 112.72
CA VAL A 400 36.63 93.87 111.29
C VAL A 400 37.96 93.79 110.53
N ILE A 401 38.13 92.80 109.65
CA ILE A 401 39.11 92.87 108.54
C ILE A 401 38.79 91.85 107.42
N ASP A 402 38.68 92.36 106.19
CA ASP A 402 39.05 91.80 104.88
C ASP A 402 38.48 90.47 104.32
N ALA A 403 38.30 90.30 102.99
CA ALA A 403 38.43 91.27 101.89
C ALA A 403 37.68 90.86 100.59
N HIS A 404 37.38 91.88 99.78
CA HIS A 404 37.13 91.90 98.33
C HIS A 404 35.90 91.19 97.74
N LEU A 405 35.27 91.91 96.80
CA LEU A 405 34.20 91.42 95.92
C LEU A 405 34.80 90.74 94.68
N GLN A 406 33.99 89.94 93.97
CA GLN A 406 33.72 90.23 92.56
C GLN A 406 32.34 89.66 92.13
N ASN A 407 31.50 90.51 91.55
CA ASN A 407 30.29 90.18 90.80
C ASN A 407 30.70 90.00 89.31
N ASN A 408 30.01 89.32 88.38
CA ASN A 408 28.72 88.60 88.35
C ASN A 408 28.66 87.78 87.01
N GLN A 409 27.68 86.87 86.83
CA GLN A 409 27.14 86.40 85.51
C GLN A 409 28.11 85.60 84.57
N THR A 410 27.70 84.71 83.63
CA THR A 410 26.41 84.08 83.25
C THR A 410 26.63 82.81 82.41
N ALA A 411 25.60 81.93 82.33
CA ALA A 411 25.42 80.85 81.33
C ALA A 411 26.42 79.66 81.40
N GLU A 412 26.20 78.49 80.78
CA GLU A 412 25.11 77.97 79.92
C GLU A 412 24.51 76.64 80.47
N GLY A 413 23.43 76.15 79.85
CA GLY A 413 22.85 74.82 80.10
C GLY A 413 22.06 74.33 78.88
N ASP A 414 22.36 73.13 78.39
CA ASP A 414 22.07 72.68 77.02
C ASP A 414 20.95 71.60 76.95
N SER A 415 20.36 71.48 75.75
CA SER A 415 19.73 70.31 75.07
C SER A 415 19.27 69.06 75.86
N LEU A 416 18.20 68.34 75.51
CA LEU A 416 17.17 68.45 74.45
C LEU A 416 16.09 67.38 74.72
N THR A 417 14.81 67.60 74.40
CA THR A 417 13.92 66.54 73.86
C THR A 417 12.60 67.09 73.29
N SER A 418 12.11 66.42 72.25
CA SER A 418 10.76 66.51 71.65
C SER A 418 10.19 65.07 71.59
N PRO A 419 8.92 64.77 71.21
CA PRO A 419 7.91 65.61 70.53
C PRO A 419 6.45 65.46 71.08
N ASP A 420 5.45 66.09 70.44
CA ASP A 420 4.40 65.42 69.63
C ASP A 420 3.45 66.47 68.96
N ARG A 421 2.30 66.03 68.41
CA ARG A 421 1.44 66.70 67.42
C ARG A 421 0.07 67.12 67.97
N LEU A 422 -0.56 68.16 67.39
CA LEU A 422 -1.71 68.04 66.46
C LEU A 422 -2.50 69.36 66.23
N LYS A 423 -2.96 69.51 64.97
CA LYS A 423 -4.26 70.09 64.52
C LYS A 423 -4.58 71.60 64.53
N GLU A 424 -5.07 72.02 63.35
CA GLU A 424 -6.19 72.96 63.08
C GLU A 424 -5.96 74.47 63.37
N ASN A 425 -6.43 75.45 62.58
CA ASN A 425 -7.16 75.50 61.29
C ASN A 425 -7.09 76.96 60.72
N LEU A 426 -7.45 77.19 59.43
CA LEU A 426 -7.89 78.50 58.83
C LEU A 426 -6.79 79.62 58.73
N VAL A 427 -6.68 80.55 57.76
CA VAL A 427 -7.11 80.84 56.34
C VAL A 427 -6.04 81.84 55.76
N ASP A 428 -5.94 82.36 54.51
CA ASP A 428 -6.54 82.24 53.16
C ASP A 428 -5.52 82.84 52.13
N THR A 429 -5.88 82.94 50.82
CA THR A 429 -5.33 83.86 49.77
C THR A 429 -3.85 83.68 49.33
N LYS A 430 -3.54 83.29 48.07
CA LYS A 430 -3.47 84.10 46.81
C LYS A 430 -2.30 85.14 46.78
N GLU A 431 -1.59 85.47 45.69
CA GLU A 431 -1.43 84.98 44.29
C GLU A 431 -0.32 85.83 43.61
N SER A 432 0.66 85.24 42.90
CA SER A 432 1.62 85.88 41.94
C SER A 432 2.75 84.85 41.63
N ASP A 433 3.07 84.34 40.43
CA ASP A 433 3.03 84.85 39.03
C ASP A 433 3.76 86.21 38.87
N MET A 434 4.73 86.48 37.97
CA MET A 434 5.50 85.77 36.91
C MET A 434 6.83 86.60 36.74
N SER A 435 7.86 86.34 35.91
CA SER A 435 8.16 85.43 34.78
C SER A 435 9.71 85.38 34.53
N ASP A 436 10.17 84.66 33.48
CA ASP A 436 11.23 85.00 32.48
C ASP A 436 12.58 85.71 32.86
N THR A 437 13.74 85.50 32.20
CA THR A 437 14.11 84.69 31.02
C THR A 437 15.61 84.35 31.00
N LEU A 438 15.94 83.18 30.44
CA LEU A 438 17.08 82.81 29.57
C LEU A 438 18.51 83.41 29.76
N SER A 439 19.47 82.47 29.75
CA SER A 439 20.91 82.56 29.49
C SER A 439 21.23 82.88 27.99
N PRO A 440 22.47 82.76 27.42
CA PRO A 440 23.78 82.36 27.98
C PRO A 440 25.05 83.10 27.44
N SER A 441 26.21 82.64 27.92
CA SER A 441 27.42 82.26 27.13
C SER A 441 28.70 83.12 27.07
N LYS A 442 29.78 82.47 27.56
CA LYS A 442 31.15 82.35 27.02
C LYS A 442 32.21 83.48 27.09
N ASP A 443 33.32 83.06 27.72
CA ASP A 443 34.72 83.14 27.28
C ASP A 443 35.26 84.48 26.74
N ARG A 444 36.18 85.12 27.50
CA ARG A 444 37.64 85.05 27.21
C ARG A 444 38.55 85.75 28.23
N SER A 445 39.85 85.52 28.02
CA SER A 445 41.02 85.92 28.80
C SER A 445 41.48 87.38 28.63
N SER A 446 41.80 88.03 29.75
CA SER A 446 42.93 88.97 30.00
C SER A 446 42.97 89.12 31.54
N ASP A 447 44.07 89.13 32.28
CA ASP A 447 45.43 89.66 32.02
C ASP A 447 45.40 91.14 31.65
N ASP A 448 45.16 91.98 32.67
CA ASP A 448 45.36 93.42 32.63
C ASP A 448 45.96 93.87 33.97
N THR A 449 47.04 94.65 33.90
CA THR A 449 47.77 95.18 35.05
C THR A 449 47.67 96.71 35.04
N SER A 450 46.65 97.23 35.71
CA SER A 450 46.52 98.64 36.06
C SER A 450 46.20 98.67 37.56
N ASP A 451 47.11 99.09 38.41
CA ASP A 451 47.56 100.48 38.62
C ASP A 451 46.43 101.33 39.20
N GLY A 452 46.73 101.98 40.33
CA GLY A 452 45.71 102.33 41.32
C GLY A 452 46.33 102.83 42.62
N ASN A 453 47.20 103.84 42.51
CA ASN A 453 47.65 104.61 43.65
C ASN A 453 46.46 105.06 44.51
N MET A 454 46.45 104.66 45.78
CA MET A 454 45.83 105.42 46.85
C MET A 454 46.99 106.10 47.59
N ASP A 455 47.18 107.39 47.34
CA ASP A 455 48.26 108.14 47.97
C ASP A 455 48.05 108.24 49.49
N ASP A 456 49.02 107.79 50.28
CA ASP A 456 49.08 107.99 51.75
C ASP A 456 49.33 109.49 52.07
N HIS A 457 48.34 110.33 51.80
CA HIS A 457 48.48 111.80 51.85
C HIS A 457 47.44 112.50 52.75
N GLU A 458 46.97 111.86 53.82
CA GLU A 458 46.19 112.55 54.85
C GLU A 458 46.35 111.98 56.27
N LEU A 459 47.56 112.13 56.85
CA LEU A 459 47.75 111.99 58.30
C LEU A 459 48.57 113.18 58.83
N ASN A 460 47.82 114.19 59.29
CA ASN A 460 48.27 115.56 59.45
C ASN A 460 48.91 115.88 60.82
N GLU A 461 49.68 116.98 60.86
CA GLU A 461 50.13 117.77 62.03
C GLU A 461 50.04 117.14 63.44
N PRO A 462 51.20 116.77 64.01
CA PRO A 462 51.51 117.35 65.33
C PRO A 462 52.93 117.91 65.48
N GLN A 463 53.74 117.99 64.41
CA GLN A 463 55.14 118.46 64.51
C GLN A 463 55.35 119.97 64.23
N ASN A 464 54.50 120.62 63.42
CA ASN A 464 54.64 122.07 63.15
C ASN A 464 54.16 122.98 64.29
N ARG A 465 53.29 122.51 65.20
CA ARG A 465 52.87 123.30 66.38
C ARG A 465 54.00 123.53 67.38
N VAL A 466 54.98 122.62 67.46
CA VAL A 466 56.15 122.75 68.36
C VAL A 466 57.14 123.82 67.86
N ALA A 467 57.16 124.10 66.55
CA ALA A 467 57.96 125.20 65.99
C ALA A 467 57.34 126.57 66.33
N LEU A 468 56.02 126.73 66.13
CA LEU A 468 55.32 127.99 66.39
C LEU A 468 55.37 128.43 67.87
N LEU A 469 55.20 127.50 68.81
CA LEU A 469 55.30 127.77 70.25
C LEU A 469 56.70 128.20 70.72
N LYS A 470 57.74 128.07 69.86
CA LYS A 470 59.11 128.45 70.19
C LYS A 470 59.46 129.88 69.80
N ASP A 471 58.80 130.43 68.76
CA ASP A 471 59.03 131.80 68.30
C ASP A 471 58.26 132.83 69.13
N GLU A 472 57.03 132.53 69.56
CA GLU A 472 56.22 133.46 70.37
C GLU A 472 56.83 133.73 71.76
N LEU A 473 57.52 132.75 72.34
CA LEU A 473 58.22 132.87 73.63
C LEU A 473 59.38 133.89 73.60
N SER A 474 59.81 134.33 72.42
CA SER A 474 60.90 135.32 72.26
C SER A 474 60.47 136.80 72.42
N ARG A 475 59.17 137.09 72.64
CA ARG A 475 58.64 138.47 72.72
C ARG A 475 57.73 138.75 73.94
N ALA A 476 58.11 138.27 75.12
CA ALA A 476 57.46 138.66 76.38
C ALA A 476 58.50 138.99 77.47
N ASN A 477 58.66 140.28 77.79
CA ASN A 477 59.40 140.71 78.98
C ASN A 477 58.44 140.70 80.19
N LEU A 478 58.40 139.61 80.94
CA LEU A 478 57.66 139.51 82.21
C LEU A 478 58.49 138.79 83.30
N GLU A 479 58.13 139.06 84.55
CA GLU A 479 58.90 138.75 85.77
C GLU A 479 58.87 137.26 86.18
N PRO A 480 59.84 136.77 86.96
CA PRO A 480 60.06 135.33 87.20
C PRO A 480 59.10 134.68 88.22
N GLY A 481 57.84 135.12 88.30
CA GLY A 481 56.82 134.58 89.21
C GLY A 481 55.91 133.51 88.59
N ASP A 482 55.56 133.64 87.31
CA ASP A 482 54.44 132.89 86.72
C ASP A 482 54.85 131.55 86.06
N THR A 483 56.14 131.23 86.02
CA THR A 483 56.68 130.07 85.26
C THR A 483 56.29 128.71 85.85
N GLU A 484 56.18 128.60 87.18
CA GLU A 484 55.98 127.32 87.87
C GLU A 484 54.56 126.76 87.67
N GLN A 485 53.53 127.62 87.57
CA GLN A 485 52.16 127.16 87.34
C GLN A 485 51.97 126.66 85.90
N VAL A 486 52.57 127.33 84.92
CA VAL A 486 52.53 126.94 83.49
C VAL A 486 53.19 125.58 83.28
N ILE A 487 54.35 125.33 83.92
CA ILE A 487 55.03 124.02 83.87
C ILE A 487 54.12 122.90 84.41
N ASN A 488 53.46 123.12 85.54
CA ASN A 488 52.56 122.12 86.16
C ASN A 488 51.26 121.88 85.35
N HIS A 489 50.79 122.86 84.57
CA HIS A 489 49.68 122.68 83.65
C HIS A 489 50.09 121.82 82.44
N LEU A 490 51.21 122.17 81.79
CA LEU A 490 51.72 121.45 80.63
C LEU A 490 52.11 120.01 80.96
N HIS A 491 52.61 119.74 82.17
CA HIS A 491 52.94 118.38 82.62
C HIS A 491 51.70 117.47 82.73
N ARG A 492 50.52 118.06 83.02
CA ARG A 492 49.26 117.32 83.10
C ARG A 492 48.68 117.02 81.72
N GLU A 493 48.67 118.02 80.83
CA GLU A 493 48.26 117.82 79.43
C GLU A 493 49.16 116.79 78.72
N LEU A 494 50.45 116.76 79.04
CA LEU A 494 51.37 115.73 78.54
C LEU A 494 51.01 114.32 79.03
N LEU A 495 50.62 114.17 80.30
CA LEU A 495 50.17 112.88 80.86
C LEU A 495 48.83 112.44 80.25
N GLU A 496 47.85 113.34 80.16
CA GLU A 496 46.54 113.06 79.54
C GLU A 496 46.70 112.69 78.04
N ALA A 497 47.56 113.40 77.31
CA ALA A 497 47.91 113.05 75.93
C ALA A 497 48.66 111.70 75.83
N GLN A 498 49.48 111.35 76.81
CA GLN A 498 50.18 110.06 76.83
C GLN A 498 49.23 108.89 77.18
N GLU A 499 48.23 109.08 78.05
CA GLU A 499 47.18 108.09 78.30
C GLU A 499 46.27 107.90 77.08
N LEU A 500 45.92 108.98 76.37
CA LEU A 500 45.21 108.91 75.08
C LEU A 500 46.04 108.21 74.00
N ALA A 501 47.35 108.45 73.94
CA ALA A 501 48.25 107.73 73.03
C ALA A 501 48.38 106.23 73.39
N ASN A 502 48.44 105.90 74.68
CA ASN A 502 48.50 104.51 75.15
C ASN A 502 47.20 103.75 74.86
N THR A 503 46.04 104.35 75.11
CA THR A 503 44.73 103.74 74.81
C THR A 503 44.47 103.65 73.30
N GLY A 504 44.91 104.63 72.51
CA GLY A 504 44.92 104.53 71.05
C GLY A 504 45.79 103.37 70.56
N LYS A 505 47.02 103.24 71.09
CA LYS A 505 47.92 102.12 70.79
C LYS A 505 47.33 100.76 71.18
N GLN A 506 46.63 100.66 72.31
CA GLN A 506 45.95 99.43 72.71
C GLN A 506 44.84 99.06 71.71
N LYS A 507 43.99 100.01 71.31
CA LYS A 507 42.95 99.77 70.29
C LYS A 507 43.53 99.33 68.95
N CYS A 508 44.69 99.86 68.54
CA CYS A 508 45.38 99.40 67.33
C CYS A 508 45.87 97.94 67.46
N LEU A 509 46.32 97.51 68.65
CA LEU A 509 46.70 96.11 68.91
C LEU A 509 45.49 95.18 68.94
N GLU A 510 44.36 95.61 69.50
CA GLU A 510 43.10 94.87 69.51
C GLU A 510 42.54 94.70 68.08
N LEU A 511 42.53 95.77 67.28
CA LEU A 511 42.15 95.71 65.86
C LEU A 511 43.11 94.87 65.02
N GLN A 512 44.43 94.90 65.31
CA GLN A 512 45.39 94.00 64.66
C GLN A 512 45.10 92.54 65.01
N ALA A 513 44.79 92.22 66.28
CA ALA A 513 44.47 90.86 66.70
C ALA A 513 43.20 90.33 65.99
N LEU A 514 42.14 91.14 65.92
CA LEU A 514 40.92 90.78 65.20
C LEU A 514 41.18 90.59 63.69
N LEU A 515 41.96 91.47 63.06
CA LEU A 515 42.35 91.34 61.66
C LEU A 515 43.21 90.09 61.41
N GLU A 516 44.08 89.71 62.35
CA GLU A 516 44.82 88.46 62.29
C GLU A 516 43.94 87.22 62.49
N GLU A 517 42.89 87.31 63.31
CA GLU A 517 41.92 86.23 63.53
C GLU A 517 41.01 86.02 62.32
N GLU A 518 40.47 87.10 61.73
CA GLU A 518 39.73 87.06 60.46
C GLU A 518 40.59 86.46 59.35
N ARG A 519 41.86 86.87 59.25
CA ARG A 519 42.83 86.29 58.30
C ARG A 519 43.14 84.81 58.57
N ARG A 520 43.03 84.31 59.82
CA ARG A 520 43.18 82.87 60.14
C ARG A 520 41.92 82.10 59.74
N SER A 521 40.74 82.61 60.06
CA SER A 521 39.46 82.01 59.68
C SER A 521 39.29 81.92 58.16
N ASN A 522 39.59 83.01 57.44
CA ASN A 522 39.55 83.04 55.97
C ASN A 522 40.53 82.01 55.37
N ARG A 523 41.77 81.89 55.89
CA ARG A 523 42.72 80.85 55.47
C ARG A 523 42.16 79.44 55.68
N GLN A 524 41.60 79.14 56.86
CA GLN A 524 40.98 77.85 57.15
C GLN A 524 39.85 77.53 56.16
N GLN A 525 38.95 78.49 55.90
CA GLN A 525 37.89 78.35 54.91
C GLN A 525 38.43 78.10 53.49
N THR A 526 39.48 78.81 53.06
CA THR A 526 40.11 78.57 51.75
C THR A 526 40.76 77.18 51.69
N GLU A 527 41.44 76.73 52.74
CA GLU A 527 42.00 75.37 52.81
C GLU A 527 40.93 74.28 52.76
N GLU A 528 39.81 74.44 53.47
CA GLU A 528 38.70 73.49 53.45
C GLU A 528 38.04 73.42 52.08
N SER A 529 37.80 74.58 51.45
CA SER A 529 37.31 74.62 50.07
C SER A 529 38.29 73.97 49.08
N ALA A 530 39.60 74.17 49.26
CA ALA A 530 40.62 73.53 48.42
C ALA A 530 40.67 72.01 48.61
N LYS A 531 40.56 71.52 49.85
CA LYS A 531 40.44 70.08 50.18
C LYS A 531 39.19 69.47 49.53
N GLN A 532 38.05 70.18 49.54
CA GLN A 532 36.81 69.73 48.91
C GLN A 532 36.88 69.74 47.38
N ILE A 533 37.49 70.77 46.78
CA ILE A 533 37.76 70.84 45.33
C ILE A 533 38.68 69.68 44.90
N GLN A 534 39.76 69.42 45.64
CA GLN A 534 40.67 68.31 45.37
C GLN A 534 39.98 66.94 45.46
N TYR A 535 39.08 66.77 46.44
CA TYR A 535 38.27 65.56 46.58
C TYR A 535 37.34 65.35 45.38
N LEU A 536 36.62 66.40 44.95
CA LEU A 536 35.75 66.35 43.77
C LEU A 536 36.53 66.11 42.47
N GLN A 537 37.70 66.73 42.31
CA GLN A 537 38.61 66.46 41.20
C GLN A 537 39.08 64.99 41.18
N SER A 538 39.36 64.41 42.36
CA SER A 538 39.73 62.99 42.47
C SER A 538 38.56 62.05 42.13
N GLN A 539 37.33 62.38 42.54
CA GLN A 539 36.14 61.61 42.12
C GLN A 539 35.88 61.72 40.61
N LEU A 540 35.97 62.92 40.03
CA LEU A 540 35.83 63.13 38.58
C LEU A 540 36.91 62.38 37.79
N GLY A 541 38.15 62.36 38.29
CA GLY A 541 39.24 61.59 37.70
C GLY A 541 38.99 60.08 37.70
N LYS A 542 38.45 59.53 38.79
CA LYS A 542 38.03 58.12 38.85
C LYS A 542 36.88 57.83 37.88
N LEU A 543 35.81 58.63 37.92
CA LEU A 543 34.66 58.46 37.04
C LEU A 543 35.06 58.52 35.56
N ALA A 544 36.04 59.35 35.19
CA ALA A 544 36.58 59.40 33.83
C ALA A 544 37.32 58.11 33.42
N VAL A 545 38.05 57.46 34.33
CA VAL A 545 38.69 56.15 34.10
C VAL A 545 37.63 55.05 34.02
N ASP A 546 36.72 54.98 34.98
CA ASP A 546 35.61 54.01 35.02
C ASP A 546 34.77 54.08 33.72
N MET A 547 34.54 55.30 33.21
CA MET A 547 33.84 55.54 31.93
C MET A 547 34.64 55.14 30.69
N GLU A 548 35.98 55.10 30.73
CA GLU A 548 36.80 54.65 29.60
C GLU A 548 36.91 53.12 29.58
N GLU A 549 37.14 52.49 30.74
CA GLU A 549 37.12 51.03 30.88
C GLU A 549 35.77 50.45 30.41
N LEU A 550 34.65 51.10 30.74
CA LEU A 550 33.32 50.67 30.28
C LEU A 550 33.13 50.81 28.75
N LYS A 551 33.80 51.76 28.09
CA LYS A 551 33.80 51.86 26.61
C LYS A 551 34.64 50.76 25.99
N GLU A 552 35.85 50.52 26.51
CA GLU A 552 36.74 49.48 25.99
C GLU A 552 36.13 48.08 26.17
N GLN A 553 35.48 47.82 27.32
CA GLN A 553 34.68 46.61 27.54
C GLN A 553 33.51 46.50 26.56
N ARG A 554 32.83 47.60 26.24
CA ARG A 554 31.75 47.62 25.24
C ARG A 554 32.26 47.38 23.82
N GLU A 555 33.37 48.00 23.43
CA GLU A 555 33.92 47.90 22.08
C GLU A 555 34.52 46.52 21.80
N SER A 556 35.27 45.96 22.75
CA SER A 556 35.73 44.56 22.70
C SER A 556 34.55 43.57 22.66
N SER A 557 33.49 43.80 23.44
CA SER A 557 32.26 43.00 23.36
C SER A 557 31.59 43.09 21.98
N ILE A 558 31.50 44.29 21.40
CA ILE A 558 30.94 44.50 20.06
C ILE A 558 31.77 43.74 19.02
N SER A 559 33.11 43.89 19.05
CA SER A 559 34.03 43.21 18.13
C SER A 559 33.85 41.69 18.18
N SER A 560 33.86 41.09 19.39
CA SER A 560 33.60 39.66 19.58
C SER A 560 32.23 39.23 19.04
N THR A 561 31.17 40.04 19.22
CA THR A 561 29.85 39.72 18.64
C THR A 561 29.78 39.86 17.12
N GLN A 562 30.64 40.68 16.52
CA GLN A 562 30.75 40.79 15.06
C GLN A 562 31.51 39.60 14.47
N GLU A 563 32.59 39.15 15.11
CA GLU A 563 33.34 37.96 14.69
C GLU A 563 32.48 36.68 14.77
N GLU A 564 31.74 36.47 15.86
CA GLU A 564 30.76 35.39 15.96
C GLU A 564 29.66 35.50 14.90
N LEU A 565 29.23 36.71 14.54
CA LEU A 565 28.21 36.92 13.49
C LEU A 565 28.75 36.57 12.10
N TYR A 566 30.00 36.94 11.76
CA TYR A 566 30.63 36.55 10.50
C TYR A 566 30.84 35.03 10.41
N SER A 567 31.33 34.40 11.49
CA SER A 567 31.47 32.93 11.54
C SER A 567 30.13 32.21 11.38
N ALA A 568 29.05 32.72 12.00
CA ALA A 568 27.71 32.18 11.83
C ALA A 568 27.14 32.40 10.41
N GLN A 569 27.49 33.50 9.74
CA GLN A 569 27.13 33.72 8.32
C GLN A 569 27.86 32.74 7.39
N GLU A 570 29.12 32.40 7.68
CA GLU A 570 29.88 31.38 6.95
C GLU A 570 29.33 29.96 7.21
N GLU A 571 28.98 29.60 8.47
CA GLU A 571 28.27 28.35 8.80
C GLU A 571 27.00 28.21 7.94
N VAL A 572 26.20 29.27 7.86
CA VAL A 572 24.96 29.30 7.07
C VAL A 572 25.23 29.18 5.57
N LEU A 573 26.27 29.82 5.03
CA LEU A 573 26.64 29.71 3.62
C LEU A 573 27.05 28.28 3.24
N VAL A 574 27.86 27.63 4.08
CA VAL A 574 28.29 26.23 3.89
C VAL A 574 27.10 25.26 3.99
N LEU A 575 26.20 25.47 4.97
CA LEU A 575 24.98 24.68 5.12
C LEU A 575 24.02 24.86 3.93
N HIS A 576 23.97 26.04 3.31
CA HIS A 576 23.17 26.28 2.09
C HIS A 576 23.70 25.44 0.92
N HIS A 577 25.01 25.51 0.62
CA HIS A 577 25.61 24.72 -0.46
C HIS A 577 25.49 23.20 -0.21
N ALA A 578 25.61 22.76 1.04
CA ALA A 578 25.39 21.36 1.43
C ALA A 578 23.92 20.92 1.24
N MET A 579 22.96 21.81 1.52
CA MET A 579 21.54 21.58 1.26
C MET A 579 21.27 21.49 -0.26
N GLU A 580 21.80 22.42 -1.06
CA GLU A 580 21.65 22.44 -2.53
C GLU A 580 22.25 21.20 -3.19
N ALA A 581 23.44 20.77 -2.76
CA ALA A 581 24.05 19.53 -3.22
C ALA A 581 23.17 18.31 -2.90
N ALA A 582 22.61 18.26 -1.68
CA ALA A 582 21.74 17.18 -1.24
C ALA A 582 20.33 17.23 -1.87
N THR A 583 19.84 18.37 -2.36
CA THR A 583 18.62 18.42 -3.18
C THR A 583 18.91 17.97 -4.61
N ALA A 584 20.00 18.43 -5.22
CA ALA A 584 20.43 17.98 -6.54
C ALA A 584 20.77 16.47 -6.57
N GLU A 585 21.13 15.87 -5.44
CA GLU A 585 21.25 14.42 -5.28
C GLU A 585 19.90 13.71 -5.32
N ARG A 586 18.94 14.14 -4.49
CA ARG A 586 17.59 13.57 -4.48
C ARG A 586 16.90 13.71 -5.85
N GLU A 587 17.13 14.80 -6.57
CA GLU A 587 16.61 14.99 -7.94
C GLU A 587 17.23 14.00 -8.93
N ARG A 588 18.55 13.72 -8.83
CA ARG A 588 19.21 12.66 -9.63
C ARG A 588 18.64 11.28 -9.32
N ASP A 589 18.41 10.96 -8.06
CA ASP A 589 17.87 9.68 -7.62
C ASP A 589 16.40 9.51 -8.06
N ILE A 590 15.58 10.56 -7.92
CA ILE A 590 14.19 10.58 -8.42
C ILE A 590 14.17 10.38 -9.95
N ALA A 591 15.06 11.04 -10.70
CA ALA A 591 15.17 10.86 -12.15
C ALA A 591 15.68 9.46 -12.55
N ALA A 592 16.46 8.79 -11.69
CA ALA A 592 16.83 7.39 -11.87
C ALA A 592 15.62 6.45 -11.65
N LEU A 593 14.95 6.57 -10.49
CA LEU A 593 13.77 5.77 -10.16
C LEU A 593 12.63 5.94 -11.17
N GLN A 594 12.43 7.15 -11.72
CA GLN A 594 11.47 7.39 -12.81
C GLN A 594 11.85 6.66 -14.11
N ARG A 595 13.14 6.58 -14.45
CA ARG A 595 13.63 5.83 -15.62
C ARG A 595 13.43 4.34 -15.44
N ASP A 596 13.75 3.82 -14.25
CA ASP A 596 13.67 2.40 -13.95
C ASP A 596 12.21 1.93 -13.89
N LEU A 597 11.31 2.75 -13.32
CA LEU A 597 9.86 2.55 -13.42
C LEU A 597 9.36 2.58 -14.87
N GLY A 598 9.91 3.45 -15.71
CA GLY A 598 9.67 3.45 -17.16
C GLY A 598 10.13 2.17 -17.86
N GLY A 599 11.27 1.61 -17.44
CA GLY A 599 11.77 0.31 -17.91
C GLY A 599 10.83 -0.83 -17.53
N VAL A 600 10.51 -0.97 -16.24
CA VAL A 600 9.63 -2.02 -15.70
C VAL A 600 8.22 -1.95 -16.31
N THR A 601 7.66 -0.76 -16.51
CA THR A 601 6.34 -0.61 -17.16
C THR A 601 6.38 -0.98 -18.64
N ALA A 602 7.46 -0.65 -19.36
CA ALA A 602 7.65 -1.09 -20.74
C ALA A 602 7.85 -2.61 -20.86
N GLU A 603 8.51 -3.26 -19.89
CA GLU A 603 8.62 -4.73 -19.85
C GLU A 603 7.30 -5.41 -19.51
N LEU A 604 6.55 -4.90 -18.54
CA LEU A 604 5.22 -5.40 -18.19
C LEU A 604 4.26 -5.33 -19.40
N GLU A 605 4.38 -4.29 -20.23
CA GLU A 605 3.60 -4.17 -21.46
C GLU A 605 4.05 -5.14 -22.57
N LYS A 606 5.36 -5.44 -22.69
CA LYS A 606 5.84 -6.55 -23.55
C LYS A 606 5.26 -7.90 -23.10
N TRP A 607 5.23 -8.16 -21.80
CA TRP A 607 4.67 -9.40 -21.24
C TRP A 607 3.16 -9.52 -21.48
N ARG A 608 2.39 -8.43 -21.37
CA ARG A 608 0.97 -8.39 -21.78
C ARG A 608 0.78 -8.72 -23.26
N GLN A 609 1.61 -8.15 -24.13
CA GLN A 609 1.55 -8.42 -25.57
C GLN A 609 1.95 -9.86 -25.92
N ALA A 610 2.89 -10.45 -25.18
CA ALA A 610 3.23 -11.88 -25.29
C ALA A 610 2.07 -12.77 -24.83
N ALA A 611 1.49 -12.48 -23.66
CA ALA A 611 0.33 -13.22 -23.14
C ALA A 611 -0.87 -13.18 -24.12
N SER A 612 -1.17 -12.02 -24.71
CA SER A 612 -2.25 -11.89 -25.70
C SER A 612 -1.98 -12.67 -27.00
N LYS A 613 -0.71 -12.83 -27.41
CA LYS A 613 -0.34 -13.71 -28.54
C LYS A 613 -0.56 -15.17 -28.19
N TYR A 614 -0.09 -15.63 -27.02
CA TYR A 614 -0.32 -17.00 -26.56
C TYR A 614 -1.81 -17.30 -26.39
N GLU A 615 -2.63 -16.34 -25.93
CA GLU A 615 -4.08 -16.47 -25.90
C GLU A 615 -4.68 -16.65 -27.31
N GLN A 616 -4.21 -15.90 -28.32
CA GLN A 616 -4.64 -16.09 -29.71
C GLN A 616 -4.18 -17.45 -30.29
N GLU A 617 -2.95 -17.88 -30.01
CA GLU A 617 -2.41 -19.17 -30.41
C GLU A 617 -3.20 -20.33 -29.77
N ILE A 618 -3.49 -20.28 -28.46
CA ILE A 618 -4.32 -21.27 -27.76
C ILE A 618 -5.72 -21.34 -28.38
N ASN A 619 -6.37 -20.20 -28.64
CA ASN A 619 -7.67 -20.16 -29.31
C ASN A 619 -7.60 -20.77 -30.73
N SER A 620 -6.53 -20.52 -31.48
CA SER A 620 -6.32 -21.14 -32.80
C SER A 620 -6.14 -22.66 -32.73
N LEU A 621 -5.41 -23.15 -31.71
CA LEU A 621 -5.14 -24.58 -31.50
C LEU A 621 -6.40 -25.32 -31.01
N GLN A 622 -7.24 -24.68 -30.20
CA GLN A 622 -8.56 -25.21 -29.86
C GLN A 622 -9.46 -25.31 -31.09
N ALA A 623 -9.46 -24.32 -31.98
CA ALA A 623 -10.23 -24.36 -33.22
C ALA A 623 -9.75 -25.47 -34.19
N THR A 624 -8.44 -25.63 -34.39
CA THR A 624 -7.91 -26.71 -35.22
C THR A 624 -8.13 -28.09 -34.59
N PHE A 625 -8.02 -28.24 -33.27
CA PHE A 625 -8.32 -29.49 -32.58
C PHE A 625 -9.81 -29.87 -32.70
N GLN A 626 -10.73 -28.91 -32.54
CA GLN A 626 -12.16 -29.13 -32.78
C GLN A 626 -12.42 -29.58 -34.24
N GLN A 627 -11.79 -28.91 -35.21
CA GLN A 627 -11.91 -29.29 -36.62
C GLN A 627 -11.32 -30.70 -36.89
N GLN A 628 -10.19 -31.04 -36.30
CA GLN A 628 -9.55 -32.35 -36.42
C GLN A 628 -10.41 -33.47 -35.81
N SER A 629 -11.02 -33.23 -34.65
CA SER A 629 -11.98 -34.15 -34.02
C SER A 629 -13.18 -34.42 -34.95
N LEU A 630 -13.73 -33.37 -35.58
CA LEU A 630 -14.85 -33.45 -36.52
C LEU A 630 -14.46 -34.20 -37.81
N HIS A 631 -13.25 -33.99 -38.33
CA HIS A 631 -12.69 -34.78 -39.43
C HIS A 631 -12.49 -36.25 -39.06
N GLN A 632 -12.00 -36.55 -37.85
CA GLN A 632 -11.77 -37.92 -37.38
C GLN A 632 -13.09 -38.68 -37.18
N GLN A 633 -14.13 -38.01 -36.65
CA GLN A 633 -15.48 -38.56 -36.55
C GLN A 633 -16.05 -38.90 -37.93
N ARG A 634 -15.91 -38.01 -38.91
CA ARG A 634 -16.35 -38.24 -40.30
C ARG A 634 -15.53 -39.33 -41.01
N ALA A 635 -14.26 -39.50 -40.67
CA ALA A 635 -13.43 -40.60 -41.18
C ALA A 635 -13.92 -41.97 -40.67
N LEU A 636 -14.34 -42.06 -39.39
CA LEU A 636 -14.95 -43.26 -38.83
C LEU A 636 -16.30 -43.59 -39.49
N GLU A 637 -17.13 -42.58 -39.79
CA GLU A 637 -18.38 -42.75 -40.55
C GLU A 637 -18.12 -43.33 -41.94
N LEU A 638 -17.18 -42.74 -42.69
CA LEU A 638 -16.79 -43.20 -44.04
C LEU A 638 -16.15 -44.59 -44.03
N GLN A 639 -15.37 -44.94 -43.00
CA GLN A 639 -14.87 -46.30 -42.82
C GLN A 639 -16.01 -47.30 -42.56
N GLY A 640 -17.01 -46.91 -41.74
CA GLY A 640 -18.23 -47.68 -41.54
C GLY A 640 -19.13 -47.79 -42.77
N GLU A 641 -19.01 -46.90 -43.76
CA GLU A 641 -19.61 -47.03 -45.09
C GLU A 641 -18.81 -47.98 -46.00
N LEU A 642 -17.48 -47.84 -46.04
CA LEU A 642 -16.61 -48.73 -46.79
C LEU A 642 -16.74 -50.19 -46.35
N GLU A 643 -16.80 -50.47 -45.05
CA GLU A 643 -17.02 -51.82 -44.55
C GLU A 643 -18.40 -52.40 -44.95
N ARG A 644 -19.45 -51.57 -44.97
CA ARG A 644 -20.79 -51.98 -45.43
C ARG A 644 -20.78 -52.29 -46.93
N LEU A 645 -20.18 -51.41 -47.73
CA LEU A 645 -20.03 -51.60 -49.17
C LEU A 645 -19.17 -52.83 -49.49
N GLN A 646 -18.06 -53.05 -48.78
CA GLN A 646 -17.21 -54.22 -48.94
C GLN A 646 -17.95 -55.52 -48.63
N LYS A 647 -18.70 -55.58 -47.51
CA LYS A 647 -19.57 -56.73 -47.18
C LYS A 647 -20.64 -56.95 -48.26
N GLY A 648 -21.24 -55.89 -48.80
CA GLY A 648 -22.17 -55.96 -49.93
C GLY A 648 -21.53 -56.53 -51.21
N CYS A 649 -20.35 -56.03 -51.59
CA CYS A 649 -19.59 -56.54 -52.73
C CYS A 649 -19.17 -58.01 -52.56
N SER A 650 -18.76 -58.44 -51.36
CA SER A 650 -18.47 -59.84 -51.08
C SER A 650 -19.72 -60.74 -51.22
N SER A 651 -20.88 -60.27 -50.75
CA SER A 651 -22.15 -60.99 -50.90
C SER A 651 -22.55 -61.12 -52.38
N LEU A 652 -22.50 -60.01 -53.14
CA LEU A 652 -22.77 -60.00 -54.57
C LEU A 652 -21.78 -60.86 -55.38
N GLN A 653 -20.52 -60.94 -54.95
CA GLN A 653 -19.54 -61.80 -55.61
C GLN A 653 -19.80 -63.28 -55.32
N GLN A 654 -20.16 -63.66 -54.09
CA GLN A 654 -20.61 -65.02 -53.76
C GLN A 654 -21.85 -65.40 -54.56
N GLU A 655 -22.84 -64.51 -54.66
CA GLU A 655 -24.04 -64.70 -55.48
C GLU A 655 -23.69 -64.89 -56.97
N CYS A 656 -22.78 -64.07 -57.52
CA CYS A 656 -22.26 -64.25 -58.87
C CYS A 656 -21.51 -65.58 -59.07
N GLU A 657 -20.81 -66.08 -58.06
CA GLU A 657 -20.10 -67.37 -58.11
C GLU A 657 -21.08 -68.55 -58.02
N CYS A 658 -22.13 -68.46 -57.20
CA CYS A 658 -23.26 -69.39 -57.20
C CYS A 658 -23.96 -69.41 -58.58
N LEU A 659 -24.32 -68.26 -59.14
CA LEU A 659 -24.97 -68.16 -60.46
C LEU A 659 -24.08 -68.67 -61.61
N ARG A 660 -22.74 -68.52 -61.52
CA ARG A 660 -21.81 -69.18 -62.45
C ARG A 660 -21.81 -70.70 -62.30
N SER A 661 -21.87 -71.21 -61.07
CA SER A 661 -21.95 -72.65 -60.79
C SER A 661 -23.27 -73.24 -61.32
N GLU A 662 -24.41 -72.60 -61.05
CA GLU A 662 -25.70 -72.98 -61.61
C GLU A 662 -25.70 -72.95 -63.14
N LYS A 663 -25.17 -71.88 -63.76
CA LYS A 663 -24.98 -71.82 -65.21
C LYS A 663 -24.14 -72.99 -65.73
N MET A 664 -23.08 -73.39 -65.02
CA MET A 664 -22.23 -74.51 -65.41
C MET A 664 -22.97 -75.86 -65.31
N THR A 665 -23.77 -76.08 -64.26
CA THR A 665 -24.59 -77.30 -64.16
C THR A 665 -25.69 -77.35 -65.22
N LEU A 666 -26.28 -76.21 -65.58
CA LEU A 666 -27.25 -76.10 -66.67
C LEU A 666 -26.61 -76.34 -68.05
N VAL A 667 -25.41 -75.83 -68.30
CA VAL A 667 -24.64 -76.10 -69.54
C VAL A 667 -24.28 -77.59 -69.64
N ASN A 668 -23.78 -78.19 -68.56
CA ASN A 668 -23.49 -79.63 -68.54
C ASN A 668 -24.76 -80.48 -68.77
N ARG A 669 -25.91 -80.03 -68.27
CA ARG A 669 -27.19 -80.72 -68.46
C ARG A 669 -27.77 -80.53 -69.86
N LEU A 670 -27.58 -79.37 -70.48
CA LEU A 670 -27.88 -79.15 -71.90
C LEU A 670 -27.02 -80.07 -72.77
N HIS A 671 -25.72 -80.15 -72.50
CA HIS A 671 -24.81 -81.01 -73.25
C HIS A 671 -25.18 -82.51 -73.12
N GLY A 672 -25.60 -82.95 -71.93
CA GLY A 672 -26.17 -84.29 -71.74
C GLY A 672 -27.40 -84.54 -72.62
N LEU A 673 -28.34 -83.59 -72.65
CA LEU A 673 -29.54 -83.67 -73.50
C LEU A 673 -29.21 -83.61 -75.01
N GLU A 674 -28.14 -82.91 -75.41
CA GLU A 674 -27.63 -82.94 -76.78
C GLU A 674 -27.08 -84.33 -77.14
N THR A 675 -26.27 -84.94 -76.26
CA THR A 675 -25.77 -86.31 -76.48
C THR A 675 -26.87 -87.37 -76.47
N ASP A 676 -27.89 -87.23 -75.60
CA ASP A 676 -29.08 -88.09 -75.60
C ASP A 676 -29.85 -87.96 -76.92
N LEU A 677 -30.05 -86.72 -77.41
CA LEU A 677 -30.73 -86.44 -78.67
C LEU A 677 -29.97 -87.01 -79.89
N ASP A 678 -28.64 -86.88 -79.93
CA ASP A 678 -27.83 -87.44 -81.01
C ASP A 678 -27.79 -88.98 -80.96
N SER A 679 -27.75 -89.59 -79.76
CA SER A 679 -27.91 -91.05 -79.64
C SER A 679 -29.29 -91.53 -80.13
N SER A 680 -30.35 -90.73 -79.92
CA SER A 680 -31.69 -91.01 -80.41
C SER A 680 -31.79 -90.84 -81.95
N ARG A 681 -31.05 -89.89 -82.52
CA ARG A 681 -30.89 -89.75 -83.98
C ARG A 681 -30.15 -90.94 -84.60
N GLU A 682 -29.08 -91.43 -83.98
CA GLU A 682 -28.37 -92.64 -84.42
C GLU A 682 -29.27 -93.89 -84.34
N GLN A 683 -30.03 -94.06 -83.26
CA GLN A 683 -31.04 -95.12 -83.15
C GLN A 683 -32.11 -95.01 -84.25
N THR A 684 -32.58 -93.80 -84.54
CA THR A 684 -33.56 -93.55 -85.61
C THR A 684 -32.97 -93.86 -87.00
N ALA A 685 -31.71 -93.54 -87.25
CA ALA A 685 -31.00 -93.89 -88.49
C ALA A 685 -30.82 -95.42 -88.64
N SER A 686 -30.51 -96.12 -87.55
CA SER A 686 -30.42 -97.59 -87.51
C SER A 686 -31.78 -98.26 -87.78
N LEU A 687 -32.86 -97.72 -87.21
CA LEU A 687 -34.24 -98.15 -87.48
C LEU A 687 -34.64 -97.90 -88.94
N ASN A 688 -34.28 -96.76 -89.52
CA ASN A 688 -34.53 -96.48 -90.94
C ASN A 688 -33.76 -97.44 -91.87
N SER A 689 -32.50 -97.74 -91.58
CA SER A 689 -31.70 -98.67 -92.39
C SER A 689 -32.21 -100.12 -92.30
N SER A 690 -32.70 -100.55 -91.13
CA SER A 690 -33.35 -101.86 -90.98
C SER A 690 -34.74 -101.92 -91.62
N LEU A 691 -35.45 -100.80 -91.73
CA LEU A 691 -36.69 -100.66 -92.50
C LEU A 691 -36.42 -100.73 -94.02
N GLU A 692 -35.37 -100.07 -94.52
CA GLU A 692 -34.93 -100.16 -95.93
C GLU A 692 -34.55 -101.60 -96.34
N LEU A 693 -33.89 -102.35 -95.44
CA LEU A 693 -33.61 -103.78 -95.63
C LEU A 693 -34.90 -104.63 -95.68
N LEU A 694 -35.91 -104.29 -94.87
CA LEU A 694 -37.23 -104.95 -94.89
C LEU A 694 -37.97 -104.67 -96.22
N GLU A 695 -38.03 -103.42 -96.66
CA GLU A 695 -38.61 -103.05 -97.96
C GLU A 695 -37.94 -103.76 -99.14
N LYS A 696 -36.61 -103.87 -99.11
CA LYS A 696 -35.87 -104.64 -100.12
C LYS A 696 -36.24 -106.13 -100.11
N SER A 697 -36.38 -106.73 -98.92
CA SER A 697 -36.81 -108.13 -98.79
C SER A 697 -38.26 -108.34 -99.28
N GLN A 698 -39.13 -107.36 -99.08
CA GLN A 698 -40.50 -107.36 -99.60
C GLN A 698 -40.51 -107.31 -101.13
N GLY A 699 -39.67 -106.47 -101.74
CA GLY A 699 -39.49 -106.43 -103.19
C GLY A 699 -38.99 -107.74 -103.78
N GLU A 700 -38.03 -108.42 -103.13
CA GLU A 700 -37.56 -109.75 -103.53
C GLU A 700 -38.66 -110.82 -103.42
N MET A 701 -39.49 -110.77 -102.37
CA MET A 701 -40.65 -111.67 -102.23
C MET A 701 -41.72 -111.41 -103.30
N GLN A 702 -41.98 -110.15 -103.63
CA GLN A 702 -42.95 -109.76 -104.66
C GLN A 702 -42.50 -110.16 -106.07
N SER A 703 -41.19 -110.10 -106.35
CA SER A 703 -40.56 -110.65 -107.56
C SER A 703 -40.77 -112.17 -107.68
N ARG A 704 -40.51 -112.93 -106.61
CA ARG A 704 -40.74 -114.39 -106.57
C ARG A 704 -42.21 -114.74 -106.81
N LEU A 705 -43.13 -113.96 -106.26
CA LEU A 705 -44.58 -114.18 -106.41
C LEU A 705 -45.04 -114.00 -107.87
N GLY A 706 -44.49 -113.01 -108.58
CA GLY A 706 -44.71 -112.83 -110.02
C GLY A 706 -44.20 -114.01 -110.86
N SER A 707 -42.96 -114.48 -110.59
CA SER A 707 -42.40 -115.63 -111.33
C SER A 707 -43.19 -116.93 -111.15
N LEU A 708 -43.79 -117.15 -109.97
CA LEU A 708 -44.68 -118.29 -109.72
C LEU A 708 -45.98 -118.18 -110.55
N GLN A 709 -46.51 -116.96 -110.71
CA GLN A 709 -47.76 -116.70 -111.41
C GLN A 709 -47.63 -116.93 -112.93
N ASP A 710 -46.52 -116.53 -113.54
CA ASP A 710 -46.21 -116.85 -114.94
C ASP A 710 -46.03 -118.36 -115.16
N GLN A 711 -45.40 -119.07 -114.22
CA GLN A 711 -45.20 -120.51 -114.34
C GLN A 711 -46.54 -121.28 -114.29
N HIS A 712 -47.46 -120.89 -113.40
CA HIS A 712 -48.82 -121.42 -113.41
C HIS A 712 -49.58 -121.16 -114.72
N LEU A 713 -49.36 -120.00 -115.36
CA LEU A 713 -49.98 -119.67 -116.63
C LEU A 713 -49.46 -120.55 -117.78
N GLN A 714 -48.16 -120.89 -117.78
CA GLN A 714 -47.58 -121.79 -118.78
C GLN A 714 -48.13 -123.22 -118.68
N ASP A 715 -48.22 -123.78 -117.46
CA ASP A 715 -48.73 -125.14 -117.26
C ASP A 715 -50.24 -125.26 -117.57
N ALA A 716 -51.04 -124.21 -117.30
CA ALA A 716 -52.46 -124.18 -117.66
C ALA A 716 -52.68 -124.30 -119.18
N ASN A 717 -51.95 -123.51 -119.98
CA ASN A 717 -52.01 -123.57 -121.45
C ASN A 717 -51.59 -124.94 -122.00
N LYS A 718 -50.60 -125.57 -121.37
CA LYS A 718 -50.06 -126.89 -121.74
C LYS A 718 -51.08 -128.02 -121.53
N LEU A 719 -51.82 -127.99 -120.42
CA LEU A 719 -52.94 -128.90 -120.15
C LEU A 719 -54.10 -128.70 -121.14
N GLN A 720 -54.43 -127.44 -121.48
CA GLN A 720 -55.52 -127.13 -122.40
C GLN A 720 -55.27 -127.69 -123.82
N SER A 721 -54.01 -127.68 -124.28
CA SER A 721 -53.60 -128.32 -125.54
C SER A 721 -53.80 -129.84 -125.53
N GLN A 722 -53.48 -130.51 -124.42
CA GLN A 722 -53.62 -131.96 -124.29
C GLN A 722 -55.10 -132.39 -124.28
N LEU A 723 -55.97 -131.59 -123.64
CA LEU A 723 -57.40 -131.84 -123.59
C LEU A 723 -58.03 -131.81 -125.00
N ALA A 724 -57.67 -130.83 -125.83
CA ALA A 724 -58.15 -130.72 -127.21
C ALA A 724 -57.71 -131.91 -128.09
N GLN A 725 -56.49 -132.43 -127.88
CA GLN A 725 -55.96 -133.58 -128.61
C GLN A 725 -56.64 -134.91 -128.20
N ALA A 726 -57.16 -135.01 -126.98
CA ALA A 726 -57.96 -136.16 -126.54
C ALA A 726 -59.38 -136.15 -127.14
N ALA A 727 -60.01 -134.97 -127.22
CA ALA A 727 -61.37 -134.80 -127.73
C ALA A 727 -61.52 -135.16 -129.22
N SER A 728 -60.50 -134.85 -130.05
CA SER A 728 -60.55 -135.19 -131.49
C SER A 728 -60.51 -136.70 -131.74
N ARG A 729 -59.79 -137.47 -130.90
CA ARG A 729 -59.75 -138.94 -130.96
C ARG A 729 -61.06 -139.61 -130.55
N THR A 730 -61.80 -139.04 -129.61
CA THR A 730 -63.13 -139.56 -129.24
C THR A 730 -64.13 -139.34 -130.37
N GLN A 731 -64.03 -138.23 -131.10
CA GLN A 731 -64.96 -137.88 -132.18
C GLN A 731 -64.78 -138.71 -133.47
N SER A 732 -63.62 -139.35 -133.70
CA SER A 732 -63.47 -140.28 -134.84
C SER A 732 -64.08 -141.65 -134.56
N LEU A 733 -63.78 -142.24 -133.39
CA LEU A 733 -64.30 -143.55 -132.95
C LEU A 733 -65.84 -143.58 -132.89
N GLN A 734 -66.47 -142.45 -132.56
CA GLN A 734 -67.93 -142.32 -132.55
C GLN A 734 -68.56 -142.57 -133.93
N ARG A 735 -67.92 -142.12 -135.03
CA ARG A 735 -68.46 -142.29 -136.39
C ARG A 735 -68.33 -143.73 -136.89
N GLU A 736 -67.21 -144.38 -136.60
CA GLU A 736 -66.95 -145.78 -136.99
C GLU A 736 -67.95 -146.74 -136.34
N TYR A 737 -68.46 -146.41 -135.16
CA TYR A 737 -69.55 -147.12 -134.50
C TYR A 737 -70.91 -146.91 -135.22
N GLU A 738 -71.23 -145.68 -135.59
CA GLU A 738 -72.49 -145.33 -136.27
C GLU A 738 -72.58 -145.96 -137.68
N ASP A 739 -71.49 -145.93 -138.46
CA ASP A 739 -71.42 -146.55 -139.79
C ASP A 739 -71.61 -148.08 -139.73
N THR A 740 -71.00 -148.76 -138.75
CA THR A 740 -71.16 -150.22 -138.59
C THR A 740 -72.56 -150.62 -138.11
N GLN A 741 -73.24 -149.76 -137.33
CA GLN A 741 -74.60 -150.01 -136.87
C GLN A 741 -75.64 -149.89 -138.01
N THR A 742 -75.46 -148.97 -138.96
CA THR A 742 -76.37 -148.85 -140.12
C THR A 742 -76.30 -150.08 -141.05
N LEU A 743 -75.10 -150.60 -141.32
CA LEU A 743 -74.88 -151.74 -142.21
C LEU A 743 -75.62 -153.02 -141.75
N LEU A 744 -75.70 -153.25 -140.44
CA LEU A 744 -76.43 -154.36 -139.84
C LEU A 744 -77.96 -154.25 -140.00
N SER A 745 -78.50 -153.05 -140.16
CA SER A 745 -79.95 -152.83 -140.31
C SER A 745 -80.45 -153.23 -141.70
N ASP A 746 -79.72 -152.87 -142.77
CA ASP A 746 -80.06 -153.20 -144.15
C ASP A 746 -79.91 -154.71 -144.43
N LEU A 747 -78.91 -155.35 -143.81
CA LEU A 747 -78.73 -156.82 -143.88
C LEU A 747 -79.97 -157.57 -143.35
N ARG A 748 -80.64 -157.03 -142.32
CA ARG A 748 -81.84 -157.61 -141.71
C ARG A 748 -83.07 -157.42 -142.59
N GLN A 749 -83.28 -156.21 -143.13
CA GLN A 749 -84.44 -155.89 -143.98
C GLN A 749 -84.44 -156.69 -145.31
N ARG A 750 -83.28 -157.13 -145.79
CA ARG A 750 -83.15 -157.98 -146.99
C ARG A 750 -83.49 -159.45 -146.73
N TYR A 751 -83.30 -159.93 -145.50
CA TYR A 751 -83.66 -161.30 -145.10
C TYR A 751 -85.18 -161.48 -145.06
N ASP A 752 -85.89 -160.60 -144.36
CA ASP A 752 -87.34 -160.70 -144.13
C ASP A 752 -88.14 -160.71 -145.45
N ARG A 753 -87.71 -159.92 -146.47
CA ARG A 753 -88.34 -159.90 -147.81
C ARG A 753 -88.33 -161.27 -148.50
N THR A 754 -87.19 -161.96 -148.50
CA THR A 754 -87.02 -163.21 -149.27
C THR A 754 -87.68 -164.41 -148.59
N GLU A 755 -87.86 -164.37 -147.26
CA GLU A 755 -88.67 -165.35 -146.53
C GLU A 755 -90.16 -165.24 -146.87
N GLN A 756 -90.63 -164.02 -147.18
CA GLN A 756 -92.03 -163.73 -147.47
C GLN A 756 -92.44 -164.14 -148.90
N GLU A 757 -91.58 -163.92 -149.90
CA GLU A 757 -91.76 -164.42 -151.28
C GLU A 757 -91.85 -165.95 -151.33
N LYS A 758 -91.03 -166.64 -150.53
CA LYS A 758 -91.01 -168.11 -150.44
C LYS A 758 -92.33 -168.73 -149.94
N ARG A 759 -93.09 -167.99 -149.12
CA ARG A 759 -94.41 -168.44 -148.61
C ARG A 759 -95.48 -168.33 -149.69
N SER A 760 -95.48 -167.24 -150.47
CA SER A 760 -96.43 -167.01 -151.58
C SER A 760 -96.43 -168.15 -152.61
N ILE A 761 -95.24 -168.60 -153.03
CA ILE A 761 -95.09 -169.65 -154.06
C ILE A 761 -95.59 -171.02 -153.55
N ASN A 762 -95.57 -171.26 -152.23
CA ASN A 762 -96.05 -172.50 -151.65
C ASN A 762 -97.59 -172.60 -151.61
N GLU A 763 -98.31 -171.48 -151.65
CA GLU A 763 -99.78 -171.45 -151.65
C GLU A 763 -100.36 -171.72 -153.05
N GLU A 764 -99.70 -171.20 -154.10
CA GLU A 764 -100.03 -171.52 -155.51
C GLU A 764 -99.92 -173.02 -155.83
N LEU A 765 -99.03 -173.74 -155.12
CA LEU A 765 -98.77 -175.16 -155.29
C LEU A 765 -99.97 -176.06 -154.92
N GLU A 766 -100.77 -175.69 -153.91
CA GLU A 766 -101.97 -176.46 -153.52
C GLU A 766 -103.20 -176.08 -154.35
N GLN A 767 -103.32 -174.83 -154.81
CA GLN A 767 -104.54 -174.36 -155.47
C GLN A 767 -104.71 -174.97 -156.88
N CYS A 768 -103.62 -175.26 -157.59
CA CYS A 768 -103.67 -175.98 -158.88
C CYS A 768 -103.95 -177.50 -158.71
N LYS A 769 -103.64 -178.05 -157.55
CA LYS A 769 -103.78 -179.47 -157.18
C LYS A 769 -105.24 -179.95 -157.10
N PHE A 770 -106.18 -179.01 -156.87
CA PHE A 770 -107.59 -179.28 -156.63
C PHE A 770 -108.44 -179.32 -157.92
N ASN A 771 -108.14 -178.46 -158.90
CA ASN A 771 -109.10 -178.10 -159.96
C ASN A 771 -109.25 -179.09 -161.13
N LEU A 772 -108.31 -180.00 -161.38
CA LEU A 772 -108.42 -180.92 -162.53
C LEU A 772 -108.12 -182.40 -162.26
N LYS A 773 -108.43 -182.86 -161.04
CA LYS A 773 -108.64 -184.29 -160.74
C LYS A 773 -110.00 -184.83 -161.27
N LEU A 774 -110.59 -184.13 -162.25
CA LEU A 774 -112.02 -184.22 -162.63
C LEU A 774 -112.25 -184.54 -164.13
N LEU A 775 -111.22 -184.52 -164.98
CA LEU A 775 -111.32 -184.93 -166.39
C LEU A 775 -110.30 -186.04 -166.72
N GLN A 776 -110.71 -187.28 -166.44
CA GLN A 776 -109.96 -188.50 -166.73
C GLN A 776 -110.31 -189.01 -168.14
N ASP A 777 -109.70 -188.44 -169.20
CA ASP A 777 -109.65 -189.11 -170.51
C ASP A 777 -108.44 -188.64 -171.37
N LYS A 778 -107.97 -189.50 -172.29
CA LYS A 778 -106.92 -189.28 -173.32
C LYS A 778 -105.48 -188.94 -172.90
N GLY A 779 -104.83 -189.87 -172.19
CA GLY A 779 -103.69 -190.68 -172.69
C GLY A 779 -102.31 -190.10 -173.09
N LYS A 780 -101.25 -190.84 -172.67
CA LYS A 780 -99.85 -190.99 -173.16
C LYS A 780 -98.71 -190.11 -172.56
N ASN A 781 -97.93 -190.75 -171.65
CA ASN A 781 -96.47 -191.09 -171.73
C ASN A 781 -95.38 -190.09 -172.24
N PRO A 782 -94.07 -190.22 -171.83
CA PRO A 782 -93.45 -190.99 -170.72
C PRO A 782 -92.19 -190.36 -169.98
N SER A 783 -91.58 -191.13 -169.05
CA SER A 783 -90.11 -191.42 -168.89
C SER A 783 -89.06 -190.58 -168.06
N ILE A 784 -88.37 -191.27 -167.10
CA ILE A 784 -86.87 -191.53 -166.97
C ILE A 784 -85.88 -190.77 -165.98
N LEU A 785 -85.16 -191.57 -165.13
CA LEU A 785 -83.76 -191.54 -164.50
C LEU A 785 -83.19 -190.31 -163.68
N GLN A 786 -82.07 -190.33 -162.87
CA GLN A 786 -81.41 -191.32 -161.92
C GLN A 786 -80.24 -190.66 -161.02
N PRO A 787 -79.04 -191.22 -160.60
CA PRO A 787 -78.29 -190.80 -159.36
C PRO A 787 -76.74 -190.51 -159.51
N VAL A 788 -75.91 -190.54 -158.41
CA VAL A 788 -74.48 -191.07 -158.25
C VAL A 788 -73.52 -190.30 -157.26
N GLN A 789 -72.76 -191.06 -156.41
CA GLN A 789 -71.45 -190.82 -155.65
C GLN A 789 -71.22 -189.54 -154.77
N ALA A 790 -70.25 -189.40 -153.83
CA ALA A 790 -69.20 -190.22 -153.14
C ALA A 790 -67.68 -190.10 -153.52
N ILE A 791 -66.80 -189.99 -152.48
CA ILE A 791 -65.32 -190.21 -152.39
C ILE A 791 -64.36 -189.03 -152.77
N PHE A 792 -63.11 -189.10 -152.24
CA PHE A 792 -61.95 -188.15 -152.22
C PHE A 792 -62.06 -187.04 -151.15
N ILE A 793 -61.38 -187.08 -149.98
CA ILE A 793 -60.15 -187.79 -149.50
C ILE A 793 -58.85 -187.36 -150.20
N SER A 794 -57.93 -186.81 -149.40
CA SER A 794 -56.49 -186.60 -149.63
C SER A 794 -56.00 -185.99 -150.96
N LEU A 795 -55.98 -184.66 -151.02
CA LEU A 795 -54.84 -183.91 -151.60
C LEU A 795 -54.70 -182.60 -150.80
N ILE A 796 -53.89 -182.64 -149.73
CA ILE A 796 -52.52 -182.08 -149.65
C ILE A 796 -52.58 -180.61 -149.15
N LEU A 797 -52.11 -180.29 -147.93
CA LEU A 797 -50.73 -180.27 -147.40
C LEU A 797 -49.82 -179.24 -148.10
N ALA A 798 -48.82 -178.77 -147.35
CA ALA A 798 -47.68 -177.98 -147.87
C ALA A 798 -47.98 -176.62 -148.54
N LEU A 799 -48.68 -175.73 -147.84
CA LEU A 799 -48.57 -174.25 -147.89
C LEU A 799 -49.27 -173.69 -146.64
N LEU A 800 -48.74 -173.88 -145.42
CA LEU A 800 -47.38 -173.55 -144.94
C LEU A 800 -47.00 -172.07 -145.17
N TYR A 801 -46.87 -171.34 -144.06
CA TYR A 801 -45.57 -170.73 -143.70
C TYR A 801 -45.09 -169.47 -144.49
N TRP A 802 -45.97 -168.64 -145.09
CA TRP A 802 -45.49 -167.50 -145.91
C TRP A 802 -46.26 -166.16 -145.81
N CYS A 803 -46.56 -165.70 -144.59
CA CYS A 803 -46.79 -164.27 -144.25
C CYS A 803 -46.58 -164.13 -142.72
N PHE A 804 -45.34 -163.95 -142.25
CA PHE A 804 -44.69 -162.64 -142.00
C PHE A 804 -45.55 -161.73 -141.08
N SER A 805 -45.13 -161.29 -139.89
CA SER A 805 -43.82 -161.29 -139.22
C SER A 805 -42.68 -160.63 -140.02
N GLN A 806 -42.58 -159.30 -139.90
CA GLN A 806 -41.36 -158.45 -139.92
C GLN A 806 -41.80 -156.97 -140.06
N LEU A 807 -41.20 -156.07 -139.26
CA LEU A 807 -41.25 -154.60 -139.32
C LEU A 807 -42.63 -153.91 -139.50
N TRP A 808 -43.04 -153.11 -138.51
CA TRP A 808 -42.78 -151.66 -138.51
C TRP A 808 -42.82 -151.10 -137.08
#